data_AF-A0AAV8Z5D1-F1
#
_entry.id   AF-A0AAV8Z5D1-F1
#
_cell.length_a   1.000
_cell.length_b   1.000
_cell.length_c   1.000
_cell.angle_alpha   90.00
_cell.angle_beta   90.00
_cell.angle_gamma   90.00
#
_symmetry.space_group_name_H-M   'P 1'
#
loop_
_entity.id
_entity.type
_entity.pdbx_description
1 polymer ?
#
loop_
_entity_poly.entity_id
_entity_poly.type
_entity_poly.pdbx_seq_one_letter_code
_entity_poly.pdbx_strand_id
1 'polypeptide(L)'
;MKVLGTIPALLAFLLAASASQLNETEPRASCTVTSYDQVATAVASCSDLTVNGIEVPAGKALELSLQNGAKLTFQGHITFGHSEWNGPLVVIKGSGITVEGATGHRLDGQGALYWDGKGGSGSTKPVFVRVQTTGGSVLSNINLLNCPERCVSIGSTDLTISGWNIDVSAGDSQGGHNTDGFDVSSSRNIVIKNSVVKNQDDCVAINLGSDMVFSNLHCSGSHGLSLSVGLSKTSYDDNVVSNITFTDCTVENSANGIHVKTHADGATGAIKDVTYKNIKLSGITNYGINVQEDYANGGSTGTAVGNVPITNLQMINVEGSVTSNGMAVYILCGDGGCSNWSWSGVSISGAGKSNKCNFTPSGFSSVGLASPLNETEPRASCTVTSYDQVATAVASCSDLTIDGIEVPAGKALELSLKDGAKLTFQGHITFGHSEWGGPLVVIKGKGITVEGASGHRLDGQGALYWDGKGGSGSTKPVFVKVSTTGGSVLSNINLLNCPVRCVSIGATDLTISGWNIDVSAGDSDLGLGTVIGKQGGHNTDGFDLSSSRNILIKNSVVKNQDDCVAINHGSDMVFSNLHCSGSHGLSLSVGLSKTSYDSNVVSNVTFTDCTVENSANGIHVKTHADGATGAITDVTYKNIKLSGITKYGINVQEDYANGGSTGTAVGNVPITNLQMINVEGTVSSKAMAVYILCGDGGCSSWNWSGVSISGAGQSNNCNFTPSGFSC
;
A
#
# COMPACT_ATOMS: atom_id res chain seq x y z
N MET A 1 -32.76 -69.41 -10.09
CA MET A 1 -33.10 -68.37 -9.09
C MET A 1 -31.86 -67.48 -8.95
N LYS A 2 -32.03 -66.18 -9.25
CA LYS A 2 -31.27 -64.97 -8.85
C LYS A 2 -29.79 -65.09 -8.42
N VAL A 3 -28.84 -64.19 -8.69
CA VAL A 3 -28.65 -62.87 -9.35
C VAL A 3 -27.12 -62.64 -9.16
N LEU A 4 -26.32 -62.47 -10.23
CA LEU A 4 -25.65 -61.22 -10.64
C LEU A 4 -24.70 -60.54 -9.61
N GLY A 5 -23.47 -60.25 -10.05
CA GLY A 5 -22.57 -59.28 -9.40
C GLY A 5 -21.12 -59.34 -9.87
N THR A 6 -20.82 -58.80 -11.06
CA THR A 6 -19.46 -58.56 -11.59
C THR A 6 -18.90 -57.22 -11.09
N ILE A 7 -17.59 -57.15 -10.76
CA ILE A 7 -16.77 -55.92 -10.75
C ILE A 7 -15.42 -56.22 -11.41
N PRO A 8 -14.91 -55.37 -12.34
CA PRO A 8 -13.75 -55.67 -13.17
C PRO A 8 -12.41 -55.20 -12.59
N ALA A 9 -11.35 -55.73 -13.21
CA ALA A 9 -9.93 -55.61 -12.89
C ALA A 9 -9.36 -54.19 -12.97
N LEU A 10 -8.45 -53.91 -12.04
CA LEU A 10 -7.54 -52.77 -12.02
C LEU A 10 -6.41 -53.02 -13.04
N LEU A 11 -6.39 -52.26 -14.13
CA LEU A 11 -5.33 -52.32 -15.15
C LEU A 11 -4.20 -51.37 -14.76
N ALA A 12 -3.01 -51.92 -14.52
CA ALA A 12 -1.78 -51.18 -14.26
C ALA A 12 -1.29 -50.46 -15.52
N PHE A 13 -1.11 -49.14 -15.44
CA PHE A 13 -0.41 -48.36 -16.46
C PHE A 13 1.11 -48.41 -16.16
N LEU A 14 1.86 -48.99 -17.10
CA LEU A 14 3.32 -48.94 -17.12
C LEU A 14 3.78 -47.49 -17.34
N LEU A 15 4.63 -46.98 -16.44
CA LEU A 15 5.48 -45.82 -16.65
C LEU A 15 6.64 -46.22 -17.57
N ALA A 16 6.55 -45.86 -18.85
CA ALA A 16 7.72 -45.81 -19.72
C ALA A 16 8.49 -44.53 -19.41
N ALA A 17 9.58 -44.64 -18.65
CA ALA A 17 10.57 -43.57 -18.53
C ALA A 17 11.38 -43.52 -19.83
N SER A 18 11.03 -42.60 -20.74
CA SER A 18 11.94 -42.21 -21.82
C SER A 18 13.06 -41.38 -21.21
N ALA A 19 14.25 -41.96 -21.12
CA ALA A 19 15.48 -41.22 -20.90
C ALA A 19 15.64 -40.24 -22.07
N SER A 20 15.37 -38.96 -21.82
CA SER A 20 15.75 -37.90 -22.74
C SER A 20 17.27 -37.85 -22.78
N GLN A 21 17.83 -38.19 -23.93
CA GLN A 21 19.23 -37.94 -24.24
C GLN A 21 19.49 -36.44 -24.06
N LEU A 22 20.39 -36.11 -23.14
CA LEU A 22 20.98 -34.78 -23.05
C LEU A 22 21.78 -34.58 -24.34
N ASN A 23 21.19 -33.85 -25.28
CA ASN A 23 21.88 -33.40 -26.47
C ASN A 23 22.95 -32.39 -26.01
N GLU A 24 24.21 -32.78 -26.10
CA GLU A 24 25.34 -31.86 -26.03
C GLU A 24 25.15 -30.81 -27.14
N THR A 25 25.03 -29.54 -26.75
CA THR A 25 24.92 -28.41 -27.67
C THR A 25 26.24 -28.25 -28.43
N GLU A 26 26.19 -28.42 -29.75
CA GLU A 26 27.21 -27.97 -30.71
C GLU A 26 27.78 -26.58 -30.35
N PRO A 27 29.07 -26.32 -30.57
CA PRO A 27 29.71 -25.05 -30.21
C PRO A 27 29.03 -23.88 -30.93
N ARG A 28 28.44 -22.96 -30.16
CA ARG A 28 27.79 -21.75 -30.66
C ARG A 28 28.80 -20.84 -31.36
N ALA A 29 28.59 -20.53 -32.64
CA ALA A 29 29.39 -19.55 -33.36
C ALA A 29 29.24 -18.16 -32.70
N SER A 30 30.36 -17.61 -32.21
CA SER A 30 30.42 -16.31 -31.54
C SER A 30 30.97 -15.24 -32.48
N CYS A 31 30.32 -14.08 -32.51
CA CYS A 31 30.65 -12.97 -33.41
C CYS A 31 30.61 -11.64 -32.68
N THR A 32 31.54 -10.75 -33.01
CA THR A 32 31.52 -9.36 -32.58
C THR A 32 31.42 -8.47 -33.80
N VAL A 33 30.40 -7.61 -33.85
CA VAL A 33 30.23 -6.59 -34.88
C VAL A 33 30.68 -5.24 -34.35
N THR A 34 31.56 -4.58 -35.10
CA THR A 34 32.09 -3.24 -34.81
C THR A 34 31.78 -2.25 -35.94
N SER A 35 31.05 -2.68 -36.98
CA SER A 35 30.47 -1.81 -37.99
C SER A 35 29.12 -2.34 -38.45
N TYR A 36 28.25 -1.44 -38.93
CA TYR A 36 26.89 -1.78 -39.35
C TYR A 36 26.86 -2.83 -40.49
N ASP A 37 27.79 -2.77 -41.44
CA ASP A 37 27.82 -3.69 -42.59
C ASP A 37 28.04 -5.16 -42.19
N GLN A 38 28.53 -5.43 -40.97
CA GLN A 38 28.74 -6.78 -40.44
C GLN A 38 27.47 -7.40 -39.84
N VAL A 39 26.46 -6.59 -39.50
CA VAL A 39 25.28 -7.02 -38.74
C VAL A 39 24.53 -8.14 -39.45
N ALA A 40 24.24 -7.98 -40.74
CA ALA A 40 23.43 -8.94 -41.49
C ALA A 40 24.09 -10.33 -41.54
N THR A 41 25.41 -10.38 -41.78
CA THR A 41 26.17 -11.64 -41.79
C THR A 41 26.23 -12.26 -40.40
N ALA A 42 26.45 -11.46 -39.35
CA ALA A 42 26.58 -11.97 -38.00
C ALA A 42 25.23 -12.51 -37.46
N VAL A 43 24.13 -11.80 -37.69
CA VAL A 43 22.78 -12.26 -37.30
C VAL A 43 22.42 -13.58 -37.97
N ALA A 44 22.81 -13.77 -39.24
CA ALA A 44 22.52 -15.00 -39.99
C ALA A 44 23.35 -16.21 -39.53
N SER A 45 24.57 -16.00 -39.02
CA SER A 45 25.54 -17.09 -38.81
C SER A 45 25.87 -17.37 -37.34
N CYS A 46 25.55 -16.46 -36.42
CA CYS A 46 26.04 -16.51 -35.05
C CYS A 46 24.92 -16.77 -34.05
N SER A 47 25.23 -17.59 -33.05
CA SER A 47 24.34 -17.89 -31.91
C SER A 47 24.77 -17.19 -30.62
N ASP A 48 25.92 -16.52 -30.64
CA ASP A 48 26.35 -15.55 -29.63
C ASP A 48 26.88 -14.29 -30.35
N LEU A 49 26.14 -13.19 -30.26
CA LEU A 49 26.41 -11.96 -31.00
C LEU A 49 26.72 -10.81 -30.02
N THR A 50 27.84 -10.12 -30.22
CA THR A 50 28.13 -8.85 -29.57
C THR A 50 28.06 -7.70 -30.57
N VAL A 51 27.24 -6.69 -30.30
CA VAL A 51 27.21 -5.42 -31.06
C VAL A 51 27.95 -4.37 -30.25
N ASN A 52 29.10 -3.90 -30.75
CA ASN A 52 30.01 -3.05 -29.99
C ASN A 52 30.24 -1.69 -30.66
N GLY A 53 29.59 -0.65 -30.13
CA GLY A 53 29.92 0.75 -30.41
C GLY A 53 29.77 1.18 -31.88
N ILE A 54 28.76 0.66 -32.58
CA ILE A 54 28.54 0.96 -34.00
C ILE A 54 27.70 2.23 -34.20
N GLU A 55 27.91 2.89 -35.33
CA GLU A 55 26.98 3.90 -35.85
C GLU A 55 26.07 3.25 -36.91
N VAL A 56 24.76 3.29 -36.67
CA VAL A 56 23.74 2.82 -37.61
C VAL A 56 23.45 3.94 -38.61
N PRO A 57 23.54 3.71 -39.93
CA PRO A 57 23.31 4.75 -40.93
C PRO A 57 21.92 5.39 -40.84
N ALA A 58 21.81 6.64 -41.28
CA ALA A 58 20.56 7.39 -41.30
C ALA A 58 19.47 6.65 -42.10
N GLY A 59 18.26 6.57 -41.52
CA GLY A 59 17.10 5.91 -42.15
C GLY A 59 17.21 4.39 -42.23
N LYS A 60 18.08 3.76 -41.43
CA LYS A 60 18.24 2.30 -41.33
C LYS A 60 17.96 1.82 -39.91
N ALA A 61 17.43 0.60 -39.84
CA ALA A 61 17.24 -0.12 -38.58
C ALA A 61 18.46 -1.00 -38.28
N LEU A 62 18.82 -1.10 -37.01
CA LEU A 62 19.63 -2.20 -36.49
C LEU A 62 18.76 -3.45 -36.39
N GLU A 63 18.76 -4.25 -37.46
CA GLU A 63 17.94 -5.46 -37.60
C GLU A 63 18.59 -6.67 -36.94
N LEU A 64 18.03 -7.11 -35.80
CA LEU A 64 18.53 -8.23 -34.99
C LEU A 64 17.48 -9.35 -34.95
N SER A 65 17.27 -10.00 -36.10
CA SER A 65 16.47 -11.22 -36.24
C SER A 65 17.30 -12.45 -35.88
N LEU A 66 17.45 -12.70 -34.58
CA LEU A 66 18.36 -13.69 -34.02
C LEU A 66 17.87 -15.13 -34.22
N GLN A 67 18.83 -16.06 -34.29
CA GLN A 67 18.55 -17.49 -34.26
C GLN A 67 17.88 -17.91 -32.94
N ASN A 68 17.12 -18.99 -32.95
CA ASN A 68 16.47 -19.50 -31.74
C ASN A 68 17.52 -19.85 -30.67
N GLY A 69 17.28 -19.45 -29.42
CA GLY A 69 18.21 -19.69 -28.32
C GLY A 69 19.47 -18.83 -28.32
N ALA A 70 19.62 -17.90 -29.28
CA ALA A 70 20.81 -17.09 -29.42
C ALA A 70 20.98 -16.10 -28.27
N LYS A 71 22.24 -15.73 -28.02
CA LYS A 71 22.64 -14.67 -27.10
C LYS A 71 23.01 -13.41 -27.89
N LEU A 72 22.57 -12.25 -27.41
CA LEU A 72 22.97 -10.93 -27.91
C LEU A 72 23.50 -10.08 -26.75
N THR A 73 24.65 -9.45 -26.94
CA THR A 73 25.26 -8.52 -26.00
C THR A 73 25.44 -7.14 -26.67
N PHE A 74 24.88 -6.09 -26.07
CA PHE A 74 25.20 -4.72 -26.48
C PHE A 74 26.39 -4.19 -25.68
N GLN A 75 27.35 -3.57 -26.36
CA GLN A 75 28.55 -2.97 -25.77
C GLN A 75 28.83 -1.60 -26.40
N GLY A 76 29.50 -0.72 -25.64
CA GLY A 76 29.91 0.58 -26.13
C GLY A 76 28.74 1.56 -26.33
N HIS A 77 28.98 2.62 -27.09
CA HIS A 77 27.99 3.65 -27.43
C HIS A 77 27.52 3.43 -28.85
N ILE A 78 26.28 2.97 -29.01
CA ILE A 78 25.66 2.75 -30.31
C ILE A 78 24.77 3.96 -30.62
N THR A 79 24.95 4.53 -31.81
CA THR A 79 24.25 5.74 -32.28
C THR A 79 23.54 5.49 -33.61
N PHE A 80 22.61 6.38 -33.97
CA PHE A 80 21.79 6.25 -35.18
C PHE A 80 21.81 7.57 -35.95
N GLY A 81 22.17 7.51 -37.23
CA GLY A 81 22.16 8.69 -38.10
C GLY A 81 20.76 9.30 -38.20
N HIS A 82 20.71 10.63 -38.23
CA HIS A 82 19.45 11.37 -38.27
C HIS A 82 18.75 11.26 -39.64
N SER A 83 17.48 10.88 -39.60
CA SER A 83 16.55 10.87 -40.75
C SER A 83 15.13 10.94 -40.23
N GLU A 84 14.23 11.68 -40.90
CA GLU A 84 12.79 11.70 -40.59
C GLU A 84 12.09 10.50 -41.24
N TRP A 85 11.76 9.48 -40.44
CA TRP A 85 11.09 8.25 -40.87
C TRP A 85 10.45 7.55 -39.67
N ASN A 86 9.53 6.62 -39.90
CA ASN A 86 8.76 5.96 -38.83
C ASN A 86 9.56 4.94 -38.00
N GLY A 87 10.79 4.61 -38.41
CA GLY A 87 11.59 3.59 -37.74
C GLY A 87 11.01 2.17 -37.87
N PRO A 88 11.33 1.26 -36.93
CA PRO A 88 12.09 1.51 -35.70
C PRO A 88 13.61 1.64 -35.92
N LEU A 89 14.33 2.23 -34.96
CA LEU A 89 15.81 2.28 -35.01
C LEU A 89 16.45 0.93 -34.68
N VAL A 90 15.85 0.12 -33.80
CA VAL A 90 16.32 -1.23 -33.44
C VAL A 90 15.17 -2.21 -33.51
N VAL A 91 15.41 -3.38 -34.10
CA VAL A 91 14.46 -4.52 -34.10
C VAL A 91 15.13 -5.70 -33.41
N ILE A 92 14.52 -6.21 -32.34
CA ILE A 92 14.95 -7.43 -31.66
C ILE A 92 13.88 -8.49 -31.87
N LYS A 93 14.25 -9.57 -32.57
CA LYS A 93 13.34 -10.67 -32.89
C LYS A 93 14.02 -12.02 -32.67
N GLY A 94 13.27 -12.99 -32.13
CA GLY A 94 13.79 -14.34 -31.92
C GLY A 94 12.92 -15.15 -30.95
N SER A 95 13.25 -16.44 -30.81
CA SER A 95 12.58 -17.34 -29.86
C SER A 95 13.57 -17.93 -28.86
N GLY A 96 13.24 -17.88 -27.57
CA GLY A 96 14.10 -18.33 -26.48
C GLY A 96 15.44 -17.60 -26.40
N ILE A 97 15.50 -16.35 -26.87
CA ILE A 97 16.76 -15.60 -26.95
C ILE A 97 17.10 -14.95 -25.61
N THR A 98 18.39 -14.72 -25.38
CA THR A 98 18.90 -13.91 -24.27
C THR A 98 19.55 -12.65 -24.81
N VAL A 99 19.14 -11.49 -24.31
CA VAL A 99 19.75 -10.21 -24.67
C VAL A 99 20.24 -9.53 -23.40
N GLU A 100 21.47 -9.03 -23.40
CA GLU A 100 22.04 -8.31 -22.28
C GLU A 100 22.82 -7.06 -22.70
N GLY A 101 22.87 -6.08 -21.81
CA GLY A 101 23.71 -4.91 -21.94
C GLY A 101 24.97 -5.01 -21.08
N ALA A 102 26.14 -4.86 -21.68
CA ALA A 102 27.40 -4.80 -20.95
C ALA A 102 27.47 -3.53 -20.08
N THR A 103 28.27 -3.56 -19.01
CA THR A 103 28.45 -2.39 -18.15
C THR A 103 28.91 -1.17 -18.95
N GLY A 104 28.18 -0.06 -18.80
CA GLY A 104 28.47 1.20 -19.49
C GLY A 104 28.02 1.28 -20.96
N HIS A 105 27.39 0.23 -21.51
CA HIS A 105 26.79 0.33 -22.85
C HIS A 105 25.62 1.34 -22.85
N ARG A 106 25.33 1.92 -24.01
CA ARG A 106 24.12 2.71 -24.25
C ARG A 106 23.71 2.67 -25.72
N LEU A 107 22.42 2.56 -25.96
CA LEU A 107 21.78 2.83 -27.25
C LEU A 107 21.29 4.28 -27.19
N ASP A 108 21.85 5.17 -28.00
CA ASP A 108 21.53 6.60 -28.00
C ASP A 108 20.73 6.96 -29.26
N GLY A 109 19.43 7.17 -29.09
CA GLY A 109 18.51 7.49 -30.17
C GLY A 109 18.68 8.90 -30.73
N GLN A 110 19.53 9.74 -30.11
CA GLN A 110 19.78 11.13 -30.52
C GLN A 110 18.50 11.97 -30.64
N GLY A 111 17.54 11.76 -29.72
CA GLY A 111 16.20 12.37 -29.75
C GLY A 111 16.18 13.90 -29.87
N ALA A 112 17.19 14.61 -29.37
CA ALA A 112 17.32 16.07 -29.52
C ALA A 112 17.36 16.55 -30.98
N LEU A 113 17.73 15.68 -31.93
CA LEU A 113 17.69 15.99 -33.36
C LEU A 113 16.24 15.98 -33.92
N TYR A 114 15.31 15.36 -33.19
CA TYR A 114 13.93 15.13 -33.58
C TYR A 114 12.92 15.98 -32.81
N TRP A 115 13.17 16.23 -31.53
CA TRP A 115 12.20 16.84 -30.62
C TRP A 115 11.78 18.25 -31.05
N ASP A 116 10.47 18.41 -31.22
CA ASP A 116 9.81 19.63 -31.69
C ASP A 116 8.63 20.05 -30.78
N GLY A 117 8.50 19.40 -29.61
CA GLY A 117 7.40 19.60 -28.66
C GLY A 117 6.05 19.04 -29.11
N LYS A 118 5.99 18.33 -30.24
CA LYS A 118 4.72 17.85 -30.83
C LYS A 118 4.62 16.33 -30.94
N GLY A 119 5.71 15.61 -30.68
CA GLY A 119 5.77 14.15 -30.76
C GLY A 119 5.23 13.66 -32.11
N GLY A 120 4.26 12.75 -32.11
CA GLY A 120 3.66 12.20 -33.33
C GLY A 120 2.83 13.20 -34.17
N SER A 121 2.51 14.38 -33.62
CA SER A 121 1.79 15.45 -34.35
C SER A 121 2.71 16.43 -35.10
N GLY A 122 4.03 16.22 -35.02
CA GLY A 122 5.06 17.07 -35.61
C GLY A 122 5.75 16.43 -36.82
N SER A 123 7.06 16.62 -36.92
CA SER A 123 7.91 15.90 -37.89
C SER A 123 7.84 14.39 -37.65
N THR A 124 8.10 13.58 -38.67
CA THR A 124 8.12 12.12 -38.52
C THR A 124 9.33 11.67 -37.70
N LYS A 125 9.10 10.87 -36.67
CA LYS A 125 10.11 10.41 -35.71
C LYS A 125 10.10 8.88 -35.64
N PRO A 126 11.27 8.22 -35.57
CA PRO A 126 11.30 6.78 -35.49
C PRO A 126 11.02 6.29 -34.07
N VAL A 127 10.22 5.23 -33.95
CA VAL A 127 10.17 4.42 -32.71
C VAL A 127 11.57 3.90 -32.41
N PHE A 128 12.00 3.90 -31.15
CA PHE A 128 13.38 3.51 -30.86
C PHE A 128 13.58 1.99 -30.98
N VAL A 129 13.00 1.19 -30.09
CA VAL A 129 13.20 -0.27 -30.06
C VAL A 129 11.89 -1.00 -30.29
N ARG A 130 11.88 -1.97 -31.21
CA ARG A 130 10.79 -2.93 -31.39
C ARG A 130 11.22 -4.32 -30.94
N VAL A 131 10.47 -4.89 -30.00
CA VAL A 131 10.72 -6.23 -29.44
C VAL A 131 9.62 -7.19 -29.86
N GLN A 132 9.99 -8.22 -30.62
CA GLN A 132 9.10 -9.26 -31.13
C GLN A 132 9.67 -10.64 -30.85
N THR A 133 9.45 -11.12 -29.62
CA THR A 133 10.09 -12.33 -29.12
C THR A 133 9.08 -13.36 -28.61
N THR A 134 9.50 -14.62 -28.62
CA THR A 134 8.72 -15.75 -28.09
C THR A 134 9.56 -16.70 -27.24
N GLY A 135 8.96 -17.76 -26.70
CA GLY A 135 9.70 -18.93 -26.23
C GLY A 135 10.48 -18.72 -24.93
N GLY A 136 10.01 -17.84 -24.04
CA GLY A 136 10.68 -17.56 -22.77
C GLY A 136 11.91 -16.67 -22.92
N SER A 137 11.88 -15.73 -23.87
CA SER A 137 13.02 -14.82 -24.11
C SER A 137 13.27 -13.90 -22.92
N VAL A 138 14.53 -13.56 -22.68
CA VAL A 138 14.97 -12.72 -21.55
C VAL A 138 15.85 -11.59 -22.02
N LEU A 139 15.44 -10.34 -21.75
CA LEU A 139 16.13 -9.12 -22.13
C LEU A 139 16.51 -8.34 -20.87
N SER A 140 17.81 -8.26 -20.53
CA SER A 140 18.28 -7.72 -19.26
C SER A 140 19.23 -6.53 -19.40
N ASN A 141 19.14 -5.57 -18.48
CA ASN A 141 20.12 -4.51 -18.28
C ASN A 141 20.39 -3.66 -19.53
N ILE A 142 19.36 -3.25 -20.27
CA ILE A 142 19.51 -2.41 -21.46
C ILE A 142 19.37 -0.93 -21.09
N ASN A 143 20.29 -0.11 -21.61
CA ASN A 143 20.30 1.34 -21.43
C ASN A 143 19.87 2.04 -22.72
N LEU A 144 18.71 2.69 -22.69
CA LEU A 144 18.23 3.55 -23.77
C LEU A 144 18.41 5.01 -23.36
N LEU A 145 18.94 5.81 -24.27
CA LEU A 145 19.15 7.24 -24.07
C LEU A 145 18.46 8.02 -25.21
N ASN A 146 17.71 9.05 -24.84
CA ASN A 146 17.14 10.04 -25.76
C ASN A 146 16.36 9.42 -26.94
N CYS A 147 15.29 8.67 -26.66
CA CYS A 147 14.38 8.15 -27.68
C CYS A 147 13.78 9.30 -28.52
N PRO A 148 13.68 9.19 -29.86
CA PRO A 148 13.07 10.23 -30.70
C PRO A 148 11.56 10.41 -30.47
N GLU A 149 10.83 9.30 -30.31
CA GLU A 149 9.41 9.19 -29.95
C GLU A 149 9.31 8.07 -28.90
N ARG A 150 8.39 7.13 -29.06
CA ARG A 150 8.22 5.95 -28.21
C ARG A 150 9.51 5.14 -28.11
N CYS A 151 9.89 4.78 -26.89
CA CYS A 151 11.13 4.08 -26.60
C CYS A 151 11.04 2.60 -26.93
N VAL A 152 10.04 1.87 -26.44
CA VAL A 152 9.97 0.42 -26.59
C VAL A 152 8.58 -0.02 -27.01
N SER A 153 8.47 -0.55 -28.23
CA SER A 153 7.26 -1.21 -28.73
C SER A 153 7.39 -2.73 -28.58
N ILE A 154 6.48 -3.33 -27.83
CA ILE A 154 6.49 -4.76 -27.47
C ILE A 154 5.28 -5.45 -28.10
N GLY A 155 5.56 -6.44 -28.94
CA GLY A 155 4.60 -7.40 -29.48
C GLY A 155 5.14 -8.82 -29.35
N SER A 156 5.04 -9.39 -28.15
CA SER A 156 5.75 -10.62 -27.76
C SER A 156 4.88 -11.58 -26.95
N THR A 157 5.31 -12.84 -26.87
CA THR A 157 4.72 -13.83 -25.96
C THR A 157 5.81 -14.47 -25.12
N ASP A 158 5.60 -14.75 -23.85
CA ASP A 158 6.60 -15.38 -22.98
C ASP A 158 7.92 -14.59 -22.96
N LEU A 159 7.86 -13.34 -22.48
CA LEU A 159 9.01 -12.42 -22.44
C LEU A 159 9.23 -11.88 -21.04
N THR A 160 10.49 -11.93 -20.58
CA THR A 160 10.94 -11.20 -19.38
C THR A 160 11.90 -10.08 -19.76
N ILE A 161 11.57 -8.85 -19.35
CA ILE A 161 12.43 -7.67 -19.40
C ILE A 161 12.84 -7.33 -17.96
N SER A 162 14.13 -7.12 -17.70
CA SER A 162 14.59 -6.73 -16.36
C SER A 162 15.75 -5.75 -16.35
N GLY A 163 15.75 -4.78 -15.42
CA GLY A 163 16.92 -3.92 -15.21
C GLY A 163 17.11 -2.85 -16.28
N TRP A 164 16.07 -2.51 -17.04
CA TRP A 164 16.22 -1.52 -18.12
C TRP A 164 16.28 -0.11 -17.55
N ASN A 165 17.12 0.74 -18.13
CA ASN A 165 17.18 2.17 -17.83
C ASN A 165 16.89 2.95 -19.10
N ILE A 166 15.71 3.57 -19.15
CA ILE A 166 15.25 4.42 -20.23
C ILE A 166 15.37 5.87 -19.75
N ASP A 167 16.35 6.60 -20.26
CA ASP A 167 16.60 7.99 -19.89
C ASP A 167 16.33 8.92 -21.07
N VAL A 168 15.21 9.64 -20.99
CA VAL A 168 14.81 10.69 -21.93
C VAL A 168 14.67 12.03 -21.18
N SER A 169 15.32 12.18 -20.02
CA SER A 169 15.19 13.39 -19.18
C SER A 169 15.62 14.69 -19.87
N ALA A 170 16.51 14.60 -20.87
CA ALA A 170 16.86 15.73 -21.73
C ALA A 170 15.64 16.32 -22.47
N GLY A 171 14.64 15.49 -22.77
CA GLY A 171 13.39 15.87 -23.43
C GLY A 171 12.57 16.90 -22.66
N ASP A 172 12.66 16.93 -21.32
CA ASP A 172 11.94 17.90 -20.47
C ASP A 172 12.26 19.35 -20.84
N SER A 173 13.51 19.61 -21.25
CA SER A 173 14.01 20.94 -21.61
C SER A 173 14.16 21.15 -23.12
N GLN A 174 14.08 20.08 -23.91
CA GLN A 174 14.37 20.09 -25.35
C GLN A 174 13.16 19.73 -26.21
N GLY A 175 11.97 19.60 -25.63
CA GLY A 175 10.72 19.39 -26.36
C GLY A 175 10.41 17.92 -26.68
N GLY A 176 10.88 17.00 -25.84
CA GLY A 176 10.45 15.60 -25.90
C GLY A 176 8.95 15.48 -25.65
N HIS A 177 8.27 14.65 -26.44
CA HIS A 177 6.83 14.43 -26.38
C HIS A 177 6.49 13.08 -27.03
N ASN A 178 5.51 12.33 -26.50
CA ASN A 178 5.23 10.94 -26.90
C ASN A 178 6.45 10.02 -26.77
N THR A 179 7.22 10.20 -25.70
CA THR A 179 8.44 9.42 -25.41
C THR A 179 8.16 8.21 -24.52
N ASP A 180 7.06 7.51 -24.78
CA ASP A 180 6.53 6.41 -23.97
C ASP A 180 7.61 5.36 -23.66
N GLY A 181 7.66 4.88 -22.42
CA GLY A 181 8.66 3.92 -21.95
C GLY A 181 8.46 2.54 -22.57
N PHE A 182 7.45 1.82 -22.08
CA PHE A 182 7.05 0.50 -22.58
C PHE A 182 5.64 0.53 -23.16
N ASP A 183 5.54 0.55 -24.49
CA ASP A 183 4.30 0.34 -25.23
C ASP A 183 4.08 -1.15 -25.48
N VAL A 184 3.02 -1.71 -24.90
CA VAL A 184 2.70 -3.13 -25.00
C VAL A 184 1.40 -3.33 -25.77
N SER A 185 1.47 -4.14 -26.81
CA SER A 185 0.31 -4.51 -27.64
C SER A 185 0.48 -5.93 -28.18
N SER A 186 -0.62 -6.61 -28.51
CA SER A 186 -0.62 -7.98 -29.05
C SER A 186 0.30 -8.94 -28.29
N SER A 187 0.31 -8.84 -26.96
CA SER A 187 1.28 -9.53 -26.11
C SER A 187 0.63 -10.41 -25.06
N ARG A 188 1.33 -11.48 -24.65
CA ARG A 188 0.87 -12.40 -23.61
C ARG A 188 2.02 -12.93 -22.74
N ASN A 189 1.79 -13.12 -21.44
CA ASN A 189 2.79 -13.67 -20.51
C ASN A 189 4.08 -12.81 -20.51
N ILE A 190 3.92 -11.55 -20.13
CA ILE A 190 4.99 -10.55 -20.11
C ILE A 190 5.35 -10.20 -18.67
N VAL A 191 6.64 -10.18 -18.37
CA VAL A 191 7.15 -9.65 -17.10
C VAL A 191 8.13 -8.51 -17.38
N ILE A 192 7.85 -7.32 -16.86
CA ILE A 192 8.79 -6.19 -16.87
C ILE A 192 9.10 -5.82 -15.43
N LYS A 193 10.39 -5.81 -15.05
CA LYS A 193 10.75 -5.57 -13.64
C LYS A 193 12.07 -4.86 -13.40
N ASN A 194 12.16 -4.17 -12.26
CA ASN A 194 13.39 -3.51 -11.80
C ASN A 194 13.92 -2.49 -12.83
N SER A 195 13.03 -1.74 -13.48
CA SER A 195 13.41 -0.82 -14.55
C SER A 195 13.12 0.63 -14.16
N VAL A 196 13.91 1.55 -14.72
CA VAL A 196 13.77 3.00 -14.54
C VAL A 196 13.36 3.62 -15.87
N VAL A 197 12.36 4.50 -15.83
CA VAL A 197 11.88 5.26 -17.00
C VAL A 197 11.80 6.73 -16.62
N LYS A 198 12.52 7.57 -17.37
CA LYS A 198 12.45 9.03 -17.29
C LYS A 198 12.04 9.57 -18.64
N ASN A 199 10.82 10.08 -18.78
CA ASN A 199 10.27 10.46 -20.07
C ASN A 199 9.21 11.56 -19.95
N GLN A 200 8.49 11.84 -21.04
CA GLN A 200 7.48 12.90 -21.15
C GLN A 200 6.09 12.35 -21.55
N ASP A 201 5.91 11.03 -21.51
CA ASP A 201 4.63 10.37 -21.77
C ASP A 201 4.50 9.10 -20.92
N ASP A 202 3.63 8.15 -21.25
CA ASP A 202 3.34 6.97 -20.43
C ASP A 202 4.61 6.17 -20.06
N CYS A 203 4.75 5.75 -18.80
CA CYS A 203 5.87 4.91 -18.36
C CYS A 203 5.69 3.50 -18.91
N VAL A 204 4.44 3.04 -18.84
CA VAL A 204 3.93 1.83 -19.48
C VAL A 204 2.59 2.19 -20.10
N ALA A 205 2.37 1.83 -21.36
CA ALA A 205 1.06 1.93 -22.02
C ALA A 205 0.67 0.57 -22.60
N ILE A 206 -0.38 -0.05 -22.03
CA ILE A 206 -0.91 -1.33 -22.50
C ILE A 206 -2.15 -1.10 -23.35
N ASN A 207 -2.07 -1.50 -24.61
CA ASN A 207 -3.13 -1.26 -25.59
C ASN A 207 -4.04 -2.49 -25.80
N LEU A 208 -3.44 -3.69 -25.86
CA LEU A 208 -4.17 -4.98 -25.93
C LEU A 208 -3.25 -6.15 -25.53
N GLY A 209 -3.80 -7.20 -24.93
CA GLY A 209 -3.07 -8.40 -24.51
C GLY A 209 -3.49 -8.97 -23.16
N SER A 210 -2.79 -10.00 -22.67
CA SER A 210 -3.11 -10.61 -21.37
C SER A 210 -1.91 -11.08 -20.56
N ASP A 211 -2.12 -11.40 -19.29
CA ASP A 211 -1.16 -12.09 -18.43
C ASP A 211 0.17 -11.30 -18.30
N MET A 212 0.11 -10.11 -17.71
CA MET A 212 1.28 -9.23 -17.63
C MET A 212 1.56 -8.73 -16.21
N VAL A 213 2.84 -8.70 -15.84
CA VAL A 213 3.31 -8.19 -14.54
C VAL A 213 4.37 -7.13 -14.74
N PHE A 214 4.12 -5.97 -14.16
CA PHE A 214 5.03 -4.83 -14.10
C PHE A 214 5.40 -4.62 -12.64
N SER A 215 6.66 -4.85 -12.26
CA SER A 215 7.07 -4.86 -10.86
C SER A 215 8.31 -4.04 -10.57
N ASN A 216 8.30 -3.28 -9.47
CA ASN A 216 9.46 -2.48 -9.06
C ASN A 216 9.95 -1.55 -10.20
N LEU A 217 9.00 -0.83 -10.82
CA LEU A 217 9.32 0.21 -11.80
C LEU A 217 9.47 1.56 -11.10
N HIS A 218 10.43 2.35 -11.56
CA HIS A 218 10.59 3.74 -11.14
C HIS A 218 10.36 4.67 -12.33
N CYS A 219 9.25 5.41 -12.30
CA CYS A 219 8.81 6.29 -13.37
C CYS A 219 8.92 7.76 -12.93
N SER A 220 9.54 8.62 -13.74
CA SER A 220 9.63 10.05 -13.46
C SER A 220 9.41 10.92 -14.71
N GLY A 221 8.75 12.08 -14.57
CA GLY A 221 8.45 12.98 -15.71
C GLY A 221 7.28 12.52 -16.60
N SER A 222 6.71 11.35 -16.28
CA SER A 222 5.88 10.53 -17.15
C SER A 222 4.40 10.92 -17.15
N HIS A 223 3.57 10.23 -17.93
CA HIS A 223 2.11 10.19 -17.82
C HIS A 223 1.56 9.02 -17.01
N GLY A 224 2.44 8.22 -16.41
CA GLY A 224 2.09 7.24 -15.37
C GLY A 224 2.06 5.79 -15.86
N LEU A 225 1.41 4.94 -15.04
CA LEU A 225 1.20 3.52 -15.34
C LEU A 225 -0.16 3.37 -16.02
N SER A 226 -0.14 3.09 -17.33
CA SER A 226 -1.30 3.34 -18.19
C SER A 226 -1.87 2.10 -18.89
N LEU A 227 -3.20 2.06 -18.96
CA LEU A 227 -3.96 1.22 -19.88
C LEU A 227 -4.64 2.12 -20.91
N SER A 228 -4.53 1.82 -22.20
CA SER A 228 -5.08 2.62 -23.30
C SER A 228 -5.82 1.74 -24.30
N VAL A 229 -7.07 1.39 -24.00
CA VAL A 229 -7.80 0.29 -24.67
C VAL A 229 -8.99 0.80 -25.47
N GLY A 230 -9.26 0.23 -26.65
CA GLY A 230 -10.34 0.70 -27.52
C GLY A 230 -9.88 1.39 -28.81
N LEU A 231 -8.58 1.35 -29.14
CA LEU A 231 -8.04 2.01 -30.33
C LEU A 231 -8.61 1.45 -31.64
N SER A 232 -8.94 0.15 -31.68
CA SER A 232 -9.52 -0.47 -32.87
C SER A 232 -10.96 -0.02 -33.08
N LYS A 233 -11.27 0.44 -34.30
CA LYS A 233 -12.61 0.90 -34.70
C LYS A 233 -13.54 -0.24 -35.14
N THR A 234 -13.00 -1.45 -35.30
CA THR A 234 -13.70 -2.54 -35.99
C THR A 234 -13.62 -3.89 -35.30
N SER A 235 -12.76 -4.05 -34.28
CA SER A 235 -12.45 -5.36 -33.70
C SER A 235 -12.59 -5.34 -32.19
N TYR A 236 -13.36 -6.28 -31.65
CA TYR A 236 -13.47 -6.49 -30.22
C TYR A 236 -12.16 -7.05 -29.64
N ASP A 237 -11.59 -8.07 -30.28
CA ASP A 237 -10.41 -8.77 -29.78
C ASP A 237 -9.16 -7.88 -29.74
N ASP A 238 -9.07 -6.90 -30.63
CA ASP A 238 -7.99 -5.89 -30.61
C ASP A 238 -8.18 -4.81 -29.53
N ASN A 239 -9.28 -4.87 -28.79
CA ASN A 239 -9.64 -3.95 -27.71
C ASN A 239 -9.80 -4.69 -26.37
N VAL A 240 -9.08 -5.80 -26.16
CA VAL A 240 -9.11 -6.57 -24.91
C VAL A 240 -7.78 -6.50 -24.18
N VAL A 241 -7.86 -6.14 -22.89
CA VAL A 241 -6.79 -6.30 -21.92
C VAL A 241 -7.29 -7.15 -20.75
N SER A 242 -6.53 -8.16 -20.32
CA SER A 242 -6.90 -8.95 -19.14
C SER A 242 -5.73 -9.44 -18.30
N ASN A 243 -5.97 -9.64 -16.99
CA ASN A 243 -5.00 -10.22 -16.06
C ASN A 243 -3.67 -9.43 -16.03
N ILE A 244 -3.76 -8.17 -15.60
CA ILE A 244 -2.61 -7.24 -15.53
C ILE A 244 -2.32 -6.90 -14.08
N THR A 245 -1.05 -6.94 -13.68
CA THR A 245 -0.61 -6.52 -12.35
C THR A 245 0.51 -5.49 -12.44
N PHE A 246 0.30 -4.34 -11.83
CA PHE A 246 1.36 -3.41 -11.46
C PHE A 246 1.62 -3.56 -9.95
N THR A 247 2.86 -3.84 -9.54
CA THR A 247 3.20 -4.02 -8.11
C THR A 247 4.50 -3.35 -7.71
N ASP A 248 4.50 -2.70 -6.56
CA ASP A 248 5.70 -2.12 -5.94
C ASP A 248 6.38 -1.05 -6.82
N CYS A 249 5.58 -0.31 -7.61
CA CYS A 249 6.07 0.75 -8.49
C CYS A 249 6.06 2.12 -7.80
N THR A 250 7.01 2.99 -8.18
CA THR A 250 7.04 4.39 -7.77
C THR A 250 6.87 5.29 -8.99
N VAL A 251 5.96 6.26 -8.88
CA VAL A 251 5.71 7.28 -9.91
C VAL A 251 5.93 8.65 -9.28
N GLU A 252 6.89 9.40 -9.80
CA GLU A 252 7.24 10.72 -9.28
C GLU A 252 7.21 11.80 -10.35
N ASN A 253 6.92 13.05 -9.97
CA ASN A 253 7.00 14.23 -10.85
C ASN A 253 6.35 13.99 -12.23
N SER A 254 5.19 13.34 -12.23
CA SER A 254 4.52 12.83 -13.43
C SER A 254 3.12 13.44 -13.54
N ALA A 255 2.54 13.49 -14.74
CA ALA A 255 1.20 13.99 -14.96
C ALA A 255 0.15 13.15 -14.21
N ASN A 256 0.25 11.83 -14.33
CA ASN A 256 -0.63 10.90 -13.61
C ASN A 256 0.19 9.87 -12.84
N GLY A 257 -0.40 9.34 -11.76
CA GLY A 257 0.11 8.14 -11.10
C GLY A 257 -0.34 6.89 -11.84
N ILE A 258 -1.64 6.60 -11.73
CA ILE A 258 -2.34 5.52 -12.44
C ILE A 258 -3.28 6.13 -13.48
N HIS A 259 -3.28 5.60 -14.71
CA HIS A 259 -4.09 6.15 -15.79
C HIS A 259 -4.74 5.07 -16.67
N VAL A 260 -6.02 4.80 -16.43
CA VAL A 260 -6.80 3.85 -17.22
C VAL A 260 -7.73 4.64 -18.15
N LYS A 261 -7.45 4.60 -19.46
CA LYS A 261 -8.20 5.31 -20.49
C LYS A 261 -8.80 4.32 -21.49
N THR A 262 -10.11 4.45 -21.75
CA THR A 262 -10.77 3.73 -22.85
C THR A 262 -11.27 4.68 -23.93
N HIS A 263 -11.13 4.24 -25.19
CA HIS A 263 -11.43 5.05 -26.36
C HIS A 263 -12.92 4.94 -26.73
N ALA A 264 -13.65 6.03 -26.50
CA ALA A 264 -15.10 6.17 -26.75
C ALA A 264 -15.45 6.16 -28.23
N ASP A 265 -14.49 6.50 -29.10
CA ASP A 265 -14.61 6.42 -30.55
C ASP A 265 -14.19 5.04 -31.08
N GLY A 266 -13.90 4.07 -30.22
CA GLY A 266 -13.52 2.69 -30.55
C GLY A 266 -14.70 1.74 -30.80
N ALA A 267 -14.40 0.55 -31.33
CA ALA A 267 -15.32 -0.59 -31.24
C ALA A 267 -15.48 -1.03 -29.77
N THR A 268 -16.36 -2.02 -29.55
CA THR A 268 -16.47 -2.63 -28.23
C THR A 268 -15.17 -3.32 -27.81
N GLY A 269 -14.98 -3.55 -26.51
CA GLY A 269 -13.78 -4.19 -25.98
C GLY A 269 -13.96 -4.62 -24.51
N ALA A 270 -12.86 -4.87 -23.80
CA ALA A 270 -12.89 -5.01 -22.34
C ALA A 270 -11.53 -4.79 -21.66
N ILE A 271 -11.59 -4.30 -20.42
CA ILE A 271 -10.49 -4.36 -19.45
C ILE A 271 -10.95 -5.25 -18.29
N LYS A 272 -10.25 -6.36 -18.03
CA LYS A 272 -10.66 -7.35 -17.00
C LYS A 272 -9.50 -7.72 -16.08
N ASP A 273 -9.77 -7.86 -14.79
CA ASP A 273 -8.83 -8.44 -13.82
C ASP A 273 -7.50 -7.66 -13.78
N VAL A 274 -7.56 -6.40 -13.37
CA VAL A 274 -6.41 -5.51 -13.30
C VAL A 274 -6.13 -5.17 -11.84
N THR A 275 -4.88 -5.30 -11.41
CA THR A 275 -4.45 -4.97 -10.04
C THR A 275 -3.33 -3.94 -10.05
N TYR A 276 -3.54 -2.85 -9.32
CA TYR A 276 -2.48 -1.93 -8.91
C TYR A 276 -2.21 -2.12 -7.42
N LYS A 277 -0.99 -2.54 -7.06
CA LYS A 277 -0.63 -2.88 -5.68
C LYS A 277 0.65 -2.19 -5.23
N ASN A 278 0.68 -1.65 -4.02
CA ASN A 278 1.85 -1.00 -3.43
C ASN A 278 2.44 0.08 -4.36
N ILE A 279 1.58 0.99 -4.86
CA ILE A 279 1.99 2.05 -5.77
C ILE A 279 2.27 3.30 -4.97
N LYS A 280 3.48 3.85 -5.11
CA LYS A 280 3.90 5.09 -4.44
C LYS A 280 3.90 6.26 -5.40
N LEU A 281 3.21 7.33 -5.03
CA LEU A 281 3.05 8.55 -5.82
C LEU A 281 3.76 9.73 -5.15
N SER A 282 4.44 10.58 -5.93
CA SER A 282 4.92 11.85 -5.41
C SER A 282 4.95 12.94 -6.48
N GLY A 283 4.57 14.16 -6.11
CA GLY A 283 4.64 15.30 -7.04
C GLY A 283 3.79 15.14 -8.30
N ILE A 284 2.68 14.37 -8.24
CA ILE A 284 1.83 14.12 -9.40
C ILE A 284 1.05 15.39 -9.78
N THR A 285 1.12 15.84 -11.03
CA THR A 285 0.64 17.18 -11.39
C THR A 285 -0.82 17.26 -11.79
N ASN A 286 -1.39 16.22 -12.42
CA ASN A 286 -2.78 16.19 -12.88
C ASN A 286 -3.66 15.27 -12.03
N TYR A 287 -3.40 13.95 -12.06
CA TYR A 287 -4.30 12.97 -11.44
C TYR A 287 -3.52 11.86 -10.70
N GLY A 288 -3.75 11.70 -9.41
CA GLY A 288 -3.18 10.56 -8.67
C GLY A 288 -3.66 9.23 -9.26
N ILE A 289 -4.98 9.07 -9.33
CA ILE A 289 -5.68 8.01 -10.05
C ILE A 289 -6.62 8.64 -11.07
N ASN A 290 -6.47 8.26 -12.34
CA ASN A 290 -7.37 8.64 -13.43
C ASN A 290 -7.93 7.38 -14.10
N VAL A 291 -9.26 7.20 -14.03
CA VAL A 291 -9.96 6.17 -14.80
C VAL A 291 -11.08 6.81 -15.61
N GLN A 292 -11.03 6.75 -16.93
CA GLN A 292 -11.99 7.44 -17.78
C GLN A 292 -12.30 6.68 -19.08
N GLU A 293 -13.58 6.70 -19.48
CA GLU A 293 -14.10 6.00 -20.66
C GLU A 293 -14.58 6.94 -21.76
N ASP A 294 -13.91 8.09 -21.91
CA ASP A 294 -14.29 9.19 -22.79
C ASP A 294 -13.17 9.67 -23.72
N TYR A 295 -12.08 8.91 -23.87
CA TYR A 295 -10.96 9.29 -24.72
C TYR A 295 -11.35 9.20 -26.21
N ALA A 296 -10.95 10.19 -27.00
CA ALA A 296 -10.99 10.15 -28.46
C ALA A 296 -9.95 11.11 -29.03
N ASN A 297 -9.36 10.78 -30.19
CA ASN A 297 -8.41 11.65 -30.90
C ASN A 297 -7.29 12.24 -30.00
N GLY A 298 -6.79 11.46 -29.04
CA GLY A 298 -5.70 11.86 -28.15
C GLY A 298 -6.10 12.67 -26.91
N GLY A 299 -7.41 12.84 -26.63
CA GLY A 299 -7.85 13.57 -25.44
C GLY A 299 -9.22 13.16 -24.90
N SER A 300 -9.56 13.68 -23.73
CA SER A 300 -10.86 13.53 -23.08
C SER A 300 -11.94 14.32 -23.83
N THR A 301 -13.06 13.67 -24.16
CA THR A 301 -14.23 14.32 -24.78
C THR A 301 -15.23 14.85 -23.74
N GLY A 302 -15.12 14.42 -22.48
CA GLY A 302 -16.07 14.66 -21.40
C GLY A 302 -17.31 13.77 -21.45
N THR A 303 -17.47 12.91 -22.46
CA THR A 303 -18.64 12.05 -22.64
C THR A 303 -18.23 10.57 -22.65
N ALA A 304 -18.48 9.88 -21.54
CA ALA A 304 -18.14 8.47 -21.42
C ALA A 304 -19.18 7.55 -22.07
N VAL A 305 -18.73 6.49 -22.75
CA VAL A 305 -19.60 5.61 -23.58
C VAL A 305 -19.73 4.19 -23.01
N GLY A 306 -18.75 3.68 -22.26
CA GLY A 306 -18.80 2.32 -21.68
C GLY A 306 -18.69 1.18 -22.71
N ASN A 307 -18.25 1.46 -23.94
CA ASN A 307 -18.04 0.46 -25.00
C ASN A 307 -16.93 -0.55 -24.68
N VAL A 308 -16.02 -0.20 -23.77
CA VAL A 308 -14.95 -1.06 -23.27
C VAL A 308 -15.11 -1.20 -21.76
N PRO A 309 -15.97 -2.11 -21.27
CA PRO A 309 -16.21 -2.22 -19.84
C PRO A 309 -14.94 -2.58 -19.06
N ILE A 310 -14.75 -1.90 -17.94
CA ILE A 310 -13.68 -2.11 -16.97
C ILE A 310 -14.23 -2.90 -15.78
N THR A 311 -13.85 -4.16 -15.68
CA THR A 311 -14.32 -5.07 -14.63
C THR A 311 -13.18 -5.62 -13.78
N ASN A 312 -13.43 -5.76 -12.48
CA ASN A 312 -12.44 -6.26 -11.51
C ASN A 312 -11.12 -5.46 -11.51
N LEU A 313 -11.24 -4.12 -11.43
CA LEU A 313 -10.11 -3.21 -11.20
C LEU A 313 -9.86 -3.08 -9.70
N GLN A 314 -8.71 -3.56 -9.25
CA GLN A 314 -8.31 -3.58 -7.85
C GLN A 314 -7.20 -2.57 -7.57
N MET A 315 -7.35 -1.82 -6.49
CA MET A 315 -6.32 -0.90 -5.99
C MET A 315 -6.00 -1.26 -4.54
N ILE A 316 -4.75 -1.58 -4.27
CA ILE A 316 -4.30 -2.09 -2.96
C ILE A 316 -3.05 -1.30 -2.56
N ASN A 317 -3.12 -0.52 -1.49
CA ASN A 317 -1.99 0.30 -1.02
C ASN A 317 -1.46 1.26 -2.10
N VAL A 318 -2.34 2.10 -2.65
CA VAL A 318 -1.94 3.19 -3.55
C VAL A 318 -1.82 4.46 -2.71
N GLU A 319 -0.60 4.87 -2.41
CA GLU A 319 -0.34 5.98 -1.49
C GLU A 319 0.59 7.04 -2.06
N GLY A 320 0.46 8.29 -1.64
CA GLY A 320 1.39 9.34 -2.03
C GLY A 320 0.78 10.73 -2.12
N SER A 321 1.38 11.58 -2.96
CA SER A 321 0.95 12.97 -3.13
C SER A 321 0.74 13.39 -4.58
N VAL A 322 -0.27 14.23 -4.78
CA VAL A 322 -0.41 15.09 -5.95
C VAL A 322 -0.02 16.52 -5.57
N THR A 323 0.25 17.36 -6.56
CA THR A 323 0.43 18.80 -6.38
C THR A 323 -0.92 19.50 -6.14
N SER A 324 -0.89 20.75 -5.68
CA SER A 324 -2.09 21.55 -5.44
C SER A 324 -2.95 21.78 -6.70
N ASN A 325 -2.38 21.69 -7.89
CA ASN A 325 -3.14 21.77 -9.15
C ASN A 325 -3.78 20.43 -9.57
N GLY A 326 -3.41 19.35 -8.89
CA GLY A 326 -3.85 17.99 -9.17
C GLY A 326 -5.14 17.61 -8.46
N MET A 327 -5.71 16.50 -8.92
CA MET A 327 -6.84 15.80 -8.33
C MET A 327 -6.38 14.42 -7.83
N ALA A 328 -6.80 14.03 -6.64
CA ALA A 328 -6.42 12.72 -6.11
C ALA A 328 -7.03 11.58 -6.94
N VAL A 329 -8.33 11.65 -7.21
CA VAL A 329 -9.08 10.61 -7.94
C VAL A 329 -10.06 11.21 -8.93
N TYR A 330 -9.94 10.81 -10.20
CA TYR A 330 -10.89 11.06 -11.28
C TYR A 330 -11.44 9.74 -11.81
N ILE A 331 -12.76 9.56 -11.77
CA ILE A 331 -13.45 8.38 -12.30
C ILE A 331 -14.62 8.84 -13.19
N LEU A 332 -14.54 8.54 -14.48
CA LEU A 332 -15.58 8.82 -15.45
C LEU A 332 -15.95 7.57 -16.26
N CYS A 333 -16.96 6.86 -15.79
CA CYS A 333 -17.52 5.66 -16.40
C CYS A 333 -18.75 5.99 -17.27
N GLY A 334 -18.89 5.32 -18.40
CA GLY A 334 -20.12 5.26 -19.16
C GLY A 334 -21.14 4.34 -18.49
N ASP A 335 -22.37 4.35 -19.01
CA ASP A 335 -23.42 3.48 -18.48
C ASP A 335 -23.04 2.00 -18.65
N GLY A 336 -23.10 1.23 -17.57
CA GLY A 336 -22.63 -0.17 -17.53
C GLY A 336 -21.13 -0.38 -17.76
N GLY A 337 -20.33 0.67 -17.91
CA GLY A 337 -18.90 0.56 -18.23
C GLY A 337 -18.04 0.07 -17.07
N CYS A 338 -18.40 0.37 -15.82
CA CYS A 338 -17.57 0.02 -14.65
C CYS A 338 -18.29 -0.92 -13.69
N SER A 339 -17.63 -2.00 -13.25
CA SER A 339 -18.19 -2.92 -12.24
C SER A 339 -17.13 -3.72 -11.48
N ASN A 340 -17.49 -4.14 -10.25
CA ASN A 340 -16.68 -5.03 -9.40
C ASN A 340 -15.29 -4.48 -9.04
N TRP A 341 -15.15 -3.18 -8.82
CA TRP A 341 -13.87 -2.61 -8.36
C TRP A 341 -13.76 -2.71 -6.84
N SER A 342 -12.56 -3.00 -6.34
CA SER A 342 -12.27 -3.07 -4.90
C SER A 342 -11.01 -2.30 -4.57
N TRP A 343 -11.11 -1.34 -3.66
CA TRP A 343 -10.06 -0.43 -3.28
C TRP A 343 -9.78 -0.59 -1.78
N SER A 344 -8.50 -0.73 -1.43
CA SER A 344 -8.03 -0.85 -0.04
C SER A 344 -6.70 -0.11 0.11
N GLY A 345 -6.53 0.65 1.19
CA GLY A 345 -5.29 1.40 1.42
C GLY A 345 -4.99 2.48 0.36
N VAL A 346 -6.00 3.07 -0.28
CA VAL A 346 -5.81 4.19 -1.22
C VAL A 346 -5.76 5.51 -0.44
N SER A 347 -4.63 6.22 -0.48
CA SER A 347 -4.40 7.44 0.29
C SER A 347 -3.52 8.44 -0.49
N ILE A 348 -4.15 9.43 -1.13
CA ILE A 348 -3.46 10.41 -1.97
C ILE A 348 -3.71 11.81 -1.41
N SER A 349 -2.64 12.46 -0.93
CA SER A 349 -2.70 13.79 -0.31
C SER A 349 -2.29 14.90 -1.27
N GLY A 350 -2.47 16.16 -0.86
CA GLY A 350 -1.95 17.34 -1.58
C GLY A 350 -2.84 17.85 -2.73
N ALA A 351 -3.95 17.16 -3.04
CA ALA A 351 -4.89 17.59 -4.08
C ALA A 351 -5.56 18.91 -3.73
N GLY A 352 -5.45 19.91 -4.62
CA GLY A 352 -6.25 21.13 -4.52
C GLY A 352 -7.57 21.06 -5.30
N LYS A 353 -7.76 20.05 -6.16
CA LYS A 353 -9.04 19.77 -6.83
C LYS A 353 -9.77 18.62 -6.15
N SER A 354 -11.08 18.81 -5.91
CA SER A 354 -11.97 17.74 -5.45
C SER A 354 -11.95 16.55 -6.42
N ASN A 355 -12.09 15.35 -5.88
CA ASN A 355 -12.35 14.17 -6.68
C ASN A 355 -13.62 14.36 -7.54
N LYS A 356 -13.58 13.88 -8.78
CA LYS A 356 -14.74 13.87 -9.68
C LYS A 356 -14.97 12.43 -10.12
N CYS A 357 -15.93 11.77 -9.49
CA CYS A 357 -16.22 10.35 -9.67
C CYS A 357 -17.71 10.16 -9.96
N ASN A 358 -18.07 9.44 -11.03
CA ASN A 358 -19.45 9.00 -11.28
C ASN A 358 -19.66 7.49 -11.02
N PHE A 359 -18.60 6.80 -10.60
CA PHE A 359 -18.63 5.42 -10.12
C PHE A 359 -17.83 5.34 -8.82
N THR A 360 -18.31 4.55 -7.85
CA THR A 360 -17.70 4.42 -6.52
C THR A 360 -17.30 2.96 -6.30
N PRO A 361 -16.00 2.63 -6.27
CA PRO A 361 -15.51 1.29 -5.98
C PRO A 361 -15.85 0.81 -4.57
N SER A 362 -15.97 -0.50 -4.37
CA SER A 362 -16.08 -1.07 -3.02
C SER A 362 -14.82 -0.76 -2.21
N GLY A 363 -14.97 -0.31 -0.96
CA GLY A 363 -13.84 0.12 -0.12
C GLY A 363 -13.27 1.50 -0.46
N PHE A 364 -13.74 2.16 -1.53
CA PHE A 364 -13.43 3.55 -1.80
C PHE A 364 -14.38 4.46 -1.01
N SER A 365 -13.88 5.01 0.11
CA SER A 365 -14.55 6.12 0.80
C SER A 365 -14.13 7.43 0.16
N SER A 366 -15.06 8.10 -0.54
CA SER A 366 -14.88 9.50 -0.96
C SER A 366 -14.67 10.47 0.22
N VAL A 367 -14.86 9.98 1.45
CA VAL A 367 -14.73 10.71 2.72
C VAL A 367 -13.31 10.60 3.32
N GLY A 368 -12.38 9.87 2.68
CA GLY A 368 -10.99 9.71 3.12
C GLY A 368 -9.92 10.45 2.29
N LEU A 369 -10.33 11.19 1.26
CA LEU A 369 -9.43 12.02 0.44
C LEU A 369 -9.87 13.46 0.58
N ALA A 370 -8.98 14.30 1.11
CA ALA A 370 -9.22 15.70 1.42
C ALA A 370 -10.10 16.37 0.35
N SER A 371 -11.34 16.70 0.74
CA SER A 371 -12.08 17.76 0.04
C SER A 371 -11.25 19.04 0.13
N PRO A 372 -11.25 19.87 -0.93
CA PRO A 372 -10.40 21.04 -1.01
C PRO A 372 -10.71 21.97 0.15
N LEU A 373 -9.68 22.26 0.93
CA LEU A 373 -9.64 23.50 1.65
C LEU A 373 -9.36 24.57 0.62
N ASN A 374 -10.33 25.46 0.49
CA ASN A 374 -10.32 26.63 -0.34
C ASN A 374 -9.12 27.53 0.06
N GLU A 375 -7.93 27.29 -0.47
CA GLU A 375 -6.73 28.12 -0.24
C GLU A 375 -6.68 29.29 -1.23
N THR A 376 -7.74 30.10 -1.26
CA THR A 376 -7.71 31.40 -1.92
C THR A 376 -7.66 32.56 -0.93
N GLU A 377 -7.52 32.29 0.36
CA GLU A 377 -7.33 33.33 1.39
C GLU A 377 -6.09 32.99 2.24
N PRO A 378 -5.20 33.95 2.54
CA PRO A 378 -4.03 33.72 3.37
C PRO A 378 -4.47 33.17 4.73
N ARG A 379 -4.08 31.92 5.04
CA ARG A 379 -4.38 31.32 6.34
C ARG A 379 -3.72 32.16 7.42
N ALA A 380 -4.53 32.65 8.37
CA ALA A 380 -3.98 33.26 9.57
C ALA A 380 -3.14 32.21 10.31
N SER A 381 -1.83 32.46 10.38
CA SER A 381 -0.85 31.60 11.05
C SER A 381 -0.55 32.13 12.45
N CYS A 382 -0.49 31.23 13.42
CA CYS A 382 -0.20 31.54 14.82
C CYS A 382 0.93 30.65 15.33
N THR A 383 1.92 31.23 15.99
CA THR A 383 2.87 30.50 16.83
C THR A 383 2.55 30.78 18.30
N VAL A 384 2.24 29.71 19.03
CA VAL A 384 1.90 29.72 20.46
C VAL A 384 3.12 29.30 21.25
N THR A 385 3.64 30.21 22.07
CA THR A 385 4.82 30.01 22.92
C THR A 385 4.49 30.11 24.42
N SER A 386 3.23 30.40 24.77
CA SER A 386 2.72 30.30 26.13
C SER A 386 1.26 29.83 26.16
N TYR A 387 0.85 29.18 27.26
CA TYR A 387 -0.50 28.62 27.39
C TYR A 387 -1.61 29.66 27.22
N ASP A 388 -1.43 30.89 27.72
CA ASP A 388 -2.44 31.96 27.65
C ASP A 388 -2.78 32.38 26.20
N GLN A 389 -1.92 32.06 25.22
CA GLN A 389 -2.14 32.35 23.81
C GLN A 389 -3.02 31.29 23.10
N VAL A 390 -3.17 30.08 23.67
CA VAL A 390 -3.82 28.93 23.02
C VAL A 390 -5.25 29.27 22.60
N ALA A 391 -6.05 29.81 23.52
CA ALA A 391 -7.47 30.08 23.26
C ALA A 391 -7.66 31.10 22.12
N THR A 392 -6.85 32.16 22.09
CA THR A 392 -6.89 33.15 21.02
C THR A 392 -6.44 32.53 19.70
N ALA A 393 -5.32 31.80 19.68
CA ALA A 393 -4.77 31.20 18.48
C ALA A 393 -5.73 30.18 17.85
N VAL A 394 -6.35 29.30 18.65
CA VAL A 394 -7.34 28.32 18.17
C VAL A 394 -8.57 29.02 17.57
N ALA A 395 -9.01 30.14 18.17
CA ALA A 395 -10.15 30.90 17.65
C ALA A 395 -9.82 31.68 16.37
N SER A 396 -8.60 32.19 16.22
CA SER A 396 -8.24 33.11 15.12
C SER A 396 -7.55 32.42 13.94
N CYS A 397 -6.73 31.40 14.17
CA CYS A 397 -5.83 30.84 13.17
C CYS A 397 -6.32 29.53 12.54
N SER A 398 -5.85 29.28 11.31
CA SER A 398 -6.07 28.04 10.55
C SER A 398 -4.77 27.29 10.26
N ASP A 399 -3.64 27.86 10.68
CA ASP A 399 -2.34 27.21 10.75
C ASP A 399 -1.71 27.55 12.10
N LEU A 400 -1.49 26.55 12.94
CA LEU A 400 -1.05 26.71 14.33
C LEU A 400 0.25 25.97 14.55
N THR A 401 1.20 26.61 15.22
CA THR A 401 2.36 25.94 15.82
C THR A 401 2.30 26.09 17.32
N ILE A 402 2.31 24.99 18.07
CA ILE A 402 2.48 24.99 19.53
C ILE A 402 3.94 24.65 19.80
N ASP A 403 4.70 25.61 20.32
CA ASP A 403 6.16 25.50 20.47
C ASP A 403 6.56 25.55 21.94
N GLY A 404 6.86 24.36 22.50
CA GLY A 404 7.57 24.25 23.78
C GLY A 404 6.89 24.88 25.00
N ILE A 405 5.57 24.79 25.11
CA ILE A 405 4.82 25.40 26.22
C ILE A 405 4.70 24.50 27.46
N GLU A 406 4.53 25.10 28.62
CA GLU A 406 4.05 24.43 29.83
C GLU A 406 2.55 24.70 30.01
N VAL A 407 1.76 23.63 30.07
CA VAL A 407 0.33 23.68 30.34
C VAL A 407 0.12 23.70 31.86
N PRO A 408 -0.62 24.66 32.43
CA PRO A 408 -0.82 24.74 33.88
C PRO A 408 -1.47 23.49 34.48
N ALA A 409 -1.20 23.25 35.77
CA ALA A 409 -1.77 22.12 36.50
C ALA A 409 -3.31 22.12 36.47
N GLY A 410 -3.88 20.94 36.20
CA GLY A 410 -5.33 20.75 36.15
C GLY A 410 -6.01 21.39 34.94
N LYS A 411 -5.25 21.75 33.90
CA LYS A 411 -5.76 22.32 32.64
C LYS A 411 -5.45 21.40 31.46
N ALA A 412 -6.34 21.44 30.47
CA ALA A 412 -6.13 20.81 29.17
C ALA A 412 -5.49 21.82 28.20
N LEU A 413 -4.67 21.29 27.30
CA LEU A 413 -4.34 21.93 26.02
C LEU A 413 -5.50 21.69 25.05
N GLU A 414 -6.42 22.65 25.00
CA GLU A 414 -7.66 22.59 24.23
C GLU A 414 -7.45 23.04 22.78
N LEU A 415 -7.38 22.08 21.85
CA LEU A 415 -7.14 22.31 20.41
C LEU A 415 -8.40 21.93 19.62
N SER A 416 -9.46 22.72 19.81
CA SER A 416 -10.67 22.67 18.99
C SER A 416 -10.48 23.47 17.71
N LEU A 417 -9.81 22.85 16.75
CA LEU A 417 -9.34 23.48 15.53
C LEU A 417 -10.49 23.74 14.54
N LYS A 418 -10.30 24.79 13.72
CA LYS A 418 -11.19 25.10 12.59
C LYS A 418 -11.14 23.97 11.57
N ASP A 419 -12.22 23.82 10.81
CA ASP A 419 -12.29 22.88 9.68
C ASP A 419 -11.09 23.12 8.76
N GLY A 420 -10.34 22.05 8.48
CA GLY A 420 -9.16 22.11 7.63
C GLY A 420 -7.89 22.69 8.22
N ALA A 421 -7.91 23.11 9.49
CA ALA A 421 -6.75 23.73 10.08
C ALA A 421 -5.55 22.79 10.11
N LYS A 422 -4.36 23.39 10.00
CA LYS A 422 -3.09 22.73 10.23
C LYS A 422 -2.63 23.02 11.66
N LEU A 423 -2.09 22.00 12.33
CA LEU A 423 -1.47 22.10 13.65
C LEU A 423 -0.11 21.42 13.61
N THR A 424 0.91 22.10 14.11
CA THR A 424 2.27 21.58 14.27
C THR A 424 2.65 21.61 15.74
N PHE A 425 3.06 20.49 16.31
CA PHE A 425 3.70 20.45 17.62
C PHE A 425 5.22 20.56 17.46
N GLN A 426 5.83 21.47 18.22
CA GLN A 426 7.26 21.70 18.25
C GLN A 426 7.77 21.80 19.69
N GLY A 427 9.05 21.48 19.88
CA GLY A 427 9.70 21.60 21.19
C GLY A 427 9.21 20.56 22.21
N HIS A 428 9.43 20.86 23.48
CA HIS A 428 9.03 20.01 24.61
C HIS A 428 7.82 20.63 25.31
N ILE A 429 6.65 20.02 25.14
CA ILE A 429 5.42 20.46 25.77
C ILE A 429 5.18 19.62 27.03
N THR A 430 4.92 20.27 28.16
CA THR A 430 4.77 19.65 29.47
C THR A 430 3.47 20.07 30.15
N PHE A 431 3.06 19.33 31.17
CA PHE A 431 1.78 19.57 31.88
C PHE A 431 2.00 19.57 33.39
N GLY A 432 1.59 20.64 34.06
CA GLY A 432 1.65 20.74 35.51
C GLY A 432 0.88 19.62 36.20
N HIS A 433 1.41 19.13 37.32
CA HIS A 433 0.82 18.01 38.06
C HIS A 433 -0.47 18.41 38.80
N SER A 434 -1.53 17.63 38.61
CA SER A 434 -2.79 17.72 39.36
C SER A 434 -3.51 16.38 39.31
N GLU A 435 -4.15 15.93 40.39
CA GLU A 435 -5.00 14.73 40.36
C GLU A 435 -6.39 15.05 39.79
N TRP A 436 -6.64 14.69 38.54
CA TRP A 436 -7.91 14.92 37.83
C TRP A 436 -8.05 13.96 36.65
N GLY A 437 -9.27 13.81 36.10
CA GLY A 437 -9.55 12.85 35.04
C GLY A 437 -9.04 13.23 33.64
N GLY A 438 -8.55 14.46 33.46
CA GLY A 438 -8.08 14.95 32.17
C GLY A 438 -9.22 15.19 31.16
N PRO A 439 -8.91 15.18 29.85
CA PRO A 439 -7.61 14.85 29.25
C PRO A 439 -6.56 15.98 29.36
N LEU A 440 -5.28 15.66 29.19
CA LEU A 440 -4.21 16.67 29.12
C LEU A 440 -4.20 17.42 27.78
N VAL A 441 -4.51 16.74 26.67
CA VAL A 441 -4.61 17.32 25.32
C VAL A 441 -5.93 16.92 24.68
N VAL A 442 -6.63 17.89 24.11
CA VAL A 442 -7.84 17.67 23.29
C VAL A 442 -7.53 18.08 21.86
N ILE A 443 -7.63 17.15 20.92
CA ILE A 443 -7.56 17.42 19.48
C ILE A 443 -8.94 17.19 18.88
N LYS A 444 -9.57 18.25 18.39
CA LYS A 444 -10.89 18.20 17.77
C LYS A 444 -10.91 19.02 16.50
N GLY A 445 -11.59 18.52 15.47
CA GLY A 445 -11.76 19.23 14.21
C GLY A 445 -12.29 18.35 13.09
N LYS A 446 -12.52 18.95 11.92
CA LYS A 446 -12.96 18.25 10.71
C LYS A 446 -11.96 18.51 9.58
N GLY A 447 -11.50 17.46 8.91
CA GLY A 447 -10.51 17.54 7.83
C GLY A 447 -9.19 18.21 8.24
N ILE A 448 -8.83 18.13 9.52
CA ILE A 448 -7.64 18.81 10.05
C ILE A 448 -6.37 18.00 9.76
N THR A 449 -5.24 18.69 9.66
CA THR A 449 -3.91 18.08 9.59
C THR A 449 -3.14 18.41 10.85
N VAL A 450 -2.62 17.40 11.55
CA VAL A 450 -1.78 17.56 12.73
C VAL A 450 -0.47 16.85 12.50
N GLU A 451 0.65 17.54 12.74
CA GLU A 451 1.98 16.95 12.61
C GLU A 451 2.88 17.29 13.79
N GLY A 452 3.83 16.42 14.05
CA GLY A 452 4.92 16.66 14.99
C GLY A 452 6.20 17.03 14.26
N ALA A 453 6.79 18.17 14.61
CA ALA A 453 8.10 18.57 14.10
C ALA A 453 9.20 17.60 14.59
N SER A 454 10.32 17.53 13.87
CA SER A 454 11.44 16.68 14.28
C SER A 454 11.90 17.02 15.70
N GLY A 455 12.01 16.00 16.56
CA GLY A 455 12.46 16.14 17.96
C GLY A 455 11.41 16.71 18.92
N HIS A 456 10.19 17.05 18.47
CA HIS A 456 9.12 17.46 19.40
C HIS A 456 8.74 16.30 20.34
N ARG A 457 8.18 16.63 21.50
CA ARG A 457 7.58 15.66 22.41
C ARG A 457 6.48 16.29 23.26
N LEU A 458 5.39 15.57 23.43
CA LEU A 458 4.38 15.82 24.45
C LEU A 458 4.72 14.92 25.64
N ASP A 459 5.05 15.50 26.78
CA ASP A 459 5.47 14.77 27.98
C ASP A 459 4.42 14.87 29.07
N GLY A 460 3.69 13.78 29.26
CA GLY A 460 2.61 13.68 30.25
C GLY A 460 3.10 13.65 31.70
N GLN A 461 4.41 13.56 31.93
CA GLN A 461 5.05 13.47 33.25
C GLN A 461 4.46 12.35 34.13
N GLY A 462 4.18 11.19 33.52
CA GLY A 462 3.48 10.08 34.15
C GLY A 462 4.07 9.58 35.47
N ALA A 463 5.39 9.69 35.67
CA ALA A 463 6.04 9.33 36.93
C ALA A 463 5.53 10.11 38.16
N LEU A 464 4.91 11.28 37.96
CA LEU A 464 4.26 12.04 39.04
C LEU A 464 2.93 11.42 39.48
N TYR A 465 2.36 10.53 38.66
CA TYR A 465 1.06 9.91 38.86
C TYR A 465 1.14 8.42 39.19
N TRP A 466 2.13 7.72 38.64
CA TRP A 466 2.20 6.27 38.70
C TRP A 466 2.32 5.75 40.14
N ASP A 467 1.40 4.84 40.48
CA ASP A 467 1.24 4.22 41.79
C ASP A 467 1.10 2.68 41.67
N GLY A 468 1.33 2.13 40.48
CA GLY A 468 1.12 0.73 40.14
C GLY A 468 -0.34 0.26 40.05
N LYS A 469 -1.31 1.15 40.30
CA LYS A 469 -2.73 0.80 40.39
C LYS A 469 -3.56 1.33 39.22
N GLY A 470 -2.97 2.17 38.37
CA GLY A 470 -3.61 2.73 37.18
C GLY A 470 -4.95 3.39 37.55
N GLY A 471 -6.04 2.96 36.93
CA GLY A 471 -7.39 3.49 37.19
C GLY A 471 -7.99 3.13 38.57
N SER A 472 -7.40 2.17 39.30
CA SER A 472 -7.85 1.76 40.64
C SER A 472 -7.16 2.52 41.78
N GLY A 473 -6.22 3.43 41.45
CA GLY A 473 -5.45 4.23 42.40
C GLY A 473 -5.92 5.68 42.50
N SER A 474 -4.98 6.61 42.63
CA SER A 474 -5.27 8.06 42.54
C SER A 474 -5.88 8.41 41.18
N THR A 475 -6.60 9.53 41.09
CA THR A 475 -7.19 9.96 39.81
C THR A 475 -6.09 10.50 38.89
N LYS A 476 -6.03 9.98 37.65
CA LYS A 476 -4.99 10.29 36.66
C LYS A 476 -5.63 10.79 35.36
N PRO A 477 -5.05 11.81 34.71
CA PRO A 477 -5.62 12.33 33.49
C PRO A 477 -5.30 11.43 32.30
N VAL A 478 -6.30 11.15 31.45
CA VAL A 478 -6.05 10.60 30.11
C VAL A 478 -5.13 11.57 29.36
N PHE A 479 -4.16 11.07 28.60
CA PHE A 479 -3.19 11.97 27.97
C PHE A 479 -3.83 12.73 26.80
N VAL A 480 -4.11 12.07 25.68
CA VAL A 480 -4.64 12.69 24.46
C VAL A 480 -6.04 12.18 24.17
N LYS A 481 -6.97 13.10 23.92
CA LYS A 481 -8.28 12.79 23.36
C LYS A 481 -8.39 13.31 21.94
N VAL A 482 -8.65 12.42 20.99
CA VAL A 482 -8.87 12.72 19.57
C VAL A 482 -10.34 12.56 19.24
N SER A 483 -10.95 13.62 18.72
CA SER A 483 -12.34 13.64 18.28
C SER A 483 -12.46 14.36 16.96
N THR A 484 -12.19 13.65 15.86
CA THR A 484 -12.07 14.24 14.53
C THR A 484 -12.99 13.59 13.51
N THR A 485 -13.31 14.34 12.46
CA THR A 485 -14.11 13.84 11.32
C THR A 485 -13.52 14.26 9.98
N GLY A 486 -14.09 13.78 8.87
CA GLY A 486 -13.89 14.38 7.54
C GLY A 486 -12.50 14.19 6.94
N GLY A 487 -11.87 13.04 7.15
CA GLY A 487 -10.57 12.69 6.56
C GLY A 487 -9.40 13.36 7.26
N SER A 488 -9.49 13.54 8.58
CA SER A 488 -8.40 14.17 9.35
C SER A 488 -7.15 13.29 9.36
N VAL A 489 -5.97 13.91 9.35
CA VAL A 489 -4.67 13.22 9.31
C VAL A 489 -3.79 13.70 10.45
N LEU A 490 -3.33 12.77 11.28
CA LEU A 490 -2.49 13.02 12.45
C LEU A 490 -1.18 12.22 12.30
N SER A 491 -0.06 12.89 12.08
CA SER A 491 1.20 12.24 11.70
C SER A 491 2.36 12.58 12.64
N ASN A 492 3.25 11.61 12.85
CA ASN A 492 4.54 11.78 13.50
C ASN A 492 4.48 12.40 14.90
N ILE A 493 3.53 11.99 15.74
CA ILE A 493 3.39 12.52 17.11
C ILE A 493 4.18 11.67 18.11
N ASN A 494 4.95 12.33 18.96
CA ASN A 494 5.74 11.71 20.02
C ASN A 494 5.07 11.96 21.39
N LEU A 495 4.54 10.91 21.99
CA LEU A 495 4.01 10.93 23.36
C LEU A 495 5.03 10.28 24.30
N LEU A 496 5.29 10.93 25.42
CA LEU A 496 6.19 10.45 26.46
C LEU A 496 5.45 10.38 27.80
N ASN A 497 5.58 9.26 28.50
CA ASN A 497 5.16 9.07 29.89
C ASN A 497 3.69 9.47 30.16
N CYS A 498 2.74 8.81 29.51
CA CYS A 498 1.32 9.00 29.78
C CYS A 498 0.98 8.68 31.26
N PRO A 499 0.17 9.49 31.97
CA PRO A 499 -0.23 9.20 33.35
C PRO A 499 -1.05 7.92 33.51
N VAL A 500 -1.93 7.66 32.54
CA VAL A 500 -2.76 6.45 32.38
C VAL A 500 -2.90 6.23 30.88
N ARG A 501 -4.08 5.89 30.34
CA ARG A 501 -4.38 5.78 28.90
C ARG A 501 -3.78 6.93 28.09
N CYS A 502 -3.05 6.58 27.05
CA CYS A 502 -2.33 7.52 26.20
C CYS A 502 -3.26 8.21 25.19
N VAL A 503 -4.01 7.46 24.40
CA VAL A 503 -4.81 8.04 23.30
C VAL A 503 -6.23 7.50 23.31
N SER A 504 -7.20 8.35 23.64
CA SER A 504 -8.62 8.06 23.49
C SER A 504 -9.15 8.61 22.17
N ILE A 505 -9.68 7.74 21.32
CA ILE A 505 -10.15 8.06 19.97
C ILE A 505 -11.67 7.82 19.88
N GLY A 506 -12.37 8.87 19.47
CA GLY A 506 -13.76 8.83 19.02
C GLY A 506 -13.90 9.63 17.74
N ALA A 507 -13.64 8.99 16.60
CA ALA A 507 -13.47 9.67 15.32
C ALA A 507 -14.14 8.94 14.15
N THR A 508 -14.35 9.66 13.05
CA THR A 508 -14.76 9.06 11.77
C THR A 508 -13.84 9.56 10.67
N ASP A 509 -13.40 8.69 9.78
CA ASP A 509 -12.49 9.07 8.69
C ASP A 509 -11.20 9.72 9.23
N LEU A 510 -10.40 8.92 9.95
CA LEU A 510 -9.16 9.39 10.59
C LEU A 510 -7.99 8.49 10.17
N THR A 511 -6.90 9.12 9.73
CA THR A 511 -5.60 8.46 9.55
C THR A 511 -4.61 8.93 10.62
N ILE A 512 -4.04 7.98 11.35
CA ILE A 512 -2.91 8.17 12.27
C ILE A 512 -1.69 7.46 11.67
N SER A 513 -0.55 8.15 11.57
CA SER A 513 0.66 7.52 11.06
C SER A 513 1.94 7.96 11.77
N GLY A 514 2.88 7.04 11.99
CA GLY A 514 4.21 7.40 12.50
C GLY A 514 4.23 7.82 13.97
N TRP A 515 3.24 7.42 14.77
CA TRP A 515 3.20 7.82 16.19
C TRP A 515 4.19 7.00 17.01
N ASN A 516 4.88 7.66 17.93
CA ASN A 516 5.75 7.02 18.91
C ASN A 516 5.21 7.30 20.32
N ILE A 517 4.63 6.28 20.95
CA ILE A 517 4.12 6.33 22.31
C ILE A 517 5.11 5.60 23.20
N ASP A 518 5.90 6.34 23.96
CA ASP A 518 6.92 5.78 24.85
C ASP A 518 6.54 5.99 26.32
N VAL A 519 6.14 4.90 26.97
CA VAL A 519 5.84 4.83 28.40
C VAL A 519 6.78 3.80 29.07
N SER A 520 7.91 3.47 28.45
CA SER A 520 8.84 2.45 28.95
C SER A 520 9.39 2.75 30.35
N ALA A 521 9.46 4.03 30.75
CA ALA A 521 9.82 4.41 32.12
C ALA A 521 8.85 3.82 33.16
N GLY A 522 7.60 3.55 32.79
CA GLY A 522 6.59 2.90 33.64
C GLY A 522 6.91 1.43 33.98
N ASP A 523 7.89 0.80 33.32
CA ASP A 523 8.31 -0.56 33.65
C ASP A 523 9.15 -0.60 34.93
N SER A 524 9.85 0.49 35.24
CA SER A 524 10.70 0.62 36.42
C SER A 524 9.89 0.81 37.70
N ASP A 525 10.37 0.25 38.81
CA ASP A 525 9.84 0.57 40.14
C ASP A 525 10.45 1.90 40.59
N LEU A 526 9.61 2.93 40.78
CA LEU A 526 10.07 4.30 41.05
C LEU A 526 10.69 4.49 42.45
N GLY A 527 10.59 3.49 43.33
CA GLY A 527 11.30 3.48 44.61
C GLY A 527 10.94 4.63 45.55
N LEU A 528 9.74 5.23 45.44
CA LEU A 528 9.28 6.32 46.31
C LEU A 528 8.81 5.77 47.67
N GLY A 529 9.79 5.31 48.45
CA GLY A 529 9.95 5.58 49.89
C GLY A 529 8.99 5.02 50.94
N THR A 530 7.75 4.61 50.68
CA THR A 530 6.82 4.22 51.79
C THR A 530 5.77 3.14 51.49
N VAL A 531 5.68 2.60 50.27
CA VAL A 531 4.65 1.60 49.92
C VAL A 531 5.30 0.32 49.39
N ILE A 532 4.89 -0.83 49.93
CA ILE A 532 5.31 -2.16 49.44
C ILE A 532 4.51 -2.47 48.15
N GLY A 533 5.15 -2.44 46.98
CA GLY A 533 4.57 -2.80 45.66
C GLY A 533 5.14 -1.99 44.49
N LYS A 534 5.07 -2.51 43.25
CA LYS A 534 5.56 -1.83 42.02
C LYS A 534 4.86 -0.47 41.87
N GLN A 535 5.60 0.65 41.89
CA GLN A 535 5.05 2.00 41.70
C GLN A 535 5.15 2.51 40.24
N GLY A 536 5.19 1.59 39.28
CA GLY A 536 5.31 1.89 37.86
C GLY A 536 3.97 2.22 37.17
N GLY A 537 4.02 2.40 35.86
CA GLY A 537 2.86 2.63 35.01
C GLY A 537 1.90 1.45 35.00
N HIS A 538 0.60 1.73 34.91
CA HIS A 538 -0.47 0.74 34.76
C HIS A 538 -1.70 1.38 34.10
N ASN A 539 -2.45 0.61 33.30
CA ASN A 539 -3.53 1.12 32.43
C ASN A 539 -3.06 2.25 31.51
N THR A 540 -1.85 2.12 30.96
CA THR A 540 -1.23 3.07 30.04
C THR A 540 -1.49 2.69 28.59
N ASP A 541 -2.74 2.36 28.27
CA ASP A 541 -3.19 1.84 26.97
C ASP A 541 -2.73 2.78 25.84
N GLY A 542 -2.27 2.21 24.72
CA GLY A 542 -1.73 2.97 23.60
C GLY A 542 -2.82 3.72 22.84
N PHE A 543 -3.61 2.99 22.05
CA PHE A 543 -4.76 3.51 21.32
C PHE A 543 -6.06 2.87 21.81
N ASP A 544 -6.92 3.66 22.44
CA ASP A 544 -8.27 3.27 22.88
C ASP A 544 -9.32 3.81 21.91
N LEU A 545 -10.04 2.92 21.24
CA LEU A 545 -11.05 3.28 20.26
C LEU A 545 -12.46 2.99 20.78
N SER A 546 -13.33 3.98 20.63
CA SER A 546 -14.76 3.88 20.93
C SER A 546 -15.53 4.77 19.97
N SER A 547 -16.76 4.39 19.60
CA SER A 547 -17.60 5.17 18.66
C SER A 547 -16.85 5.59 17.39
N SER A 548 -15.98 4.72 16.87
CA SER A 548 -15.06 5.07 15.79
C SER A 548 -15.40 4.33 14.50
N ARG A 549 -15.19 4.97 13.35
CA ARG A 549 -15.44 4.35 12.03
C ARG A 549 -14.46 4.82 10.97
N ASN A 550 -14.05 3.93 10.07
CA ASN A 550 -13.13 4.25 8.98
C ASN A 550 -11.82 4.84 9.53
N ILE A 551 -11.10 4.02 10.30
CA ILE A 551 -9.87 4.42 10.98
C ILE A 551 -8.68 3.66 10.38
N LEU A 552 -7.62 4.38 10.06
CA LEU A 552 -6.33 3.78 9.69
C LEU A 552 -5.26 4.24 10.70
N ILE A 553 -4.66 3.30 11.43
CA ILE A 553 -3.48 3.55 12.26
C ILE A 553 -2.32 2.75 11.67
N LYS A 554 -1.24 3.42 11.24
CA LYS A 554 -0.10 2.74 10.61
C LYS A 554 1.27 3.22 11.06
N ASN A 555 2.26 2.33 10.96
CA ASN A 555 3.69 2.66 11.15
C ASN A 555 3.98 3.29 12.52
N SER A 556 3.31 2.82 13.59
CA SER A 556 3.43 3.41 14.92
C SER A 556 4.08 2.45 15.91
N VAL A 557 4.76 3.01 16.90
CA VAL A 557 5.43 2.30 17.99
C VAL A 557 4.72 2.60 19.30
N VAL A 558 4.43 1.56 20.08
CA VAL A 558 3.82 1.67 21.41
C VAL A 558 4.63 0.84 22.40
N LYS A 559 5.19 1.50 23.42
CA LYS A 559 5.86 0.86 24.54
C LYS A 559 5.12 1.22 25.83
N ASN A 560 4.43 0.29 26.43
CA ASN A 560 3.52 0.58 27.55
C ASN A 560 3.30 -0.63 28.47
N GLN A 561 2.41 -0.50 29.46
CA GLN A 561 2.10 -1.52 30.46
C GLN A 561 0.65 -2.06 30.39
N ASP A 562 -0.07 -1.74 29.31
CA ASP A 562 -1.43 -2.25 29.07
C ASP A 562 -1.66 -2.43 27.55
N ASP A 563 -2.90 -2.51 27.08
CA ASP A 563 -3.21 -2.79 25.68
C ASP A 563 -2.46 -1.84 24.70
N CYS A 564 -1.88 -2.40 23.63
CA CYS A 564 -1.26 -1.58 22.57
C CYS A 564 -2.35 -0.86 21.78
N VAL A 565 -3.40 -1.60 21.48
CA VAL A 565 -4.66 -1.13 20.91
C VAL A 565 -5.78 -1.80 21.70
N ALA A 566 -6.78 -1.04 22.13
CA ALA A 566 -8.02 -1.56 22.69
C ALA A 566 -9.22 -0.99 21.93
N ILE A 567 -9.97 -1.86 21.25
CA ILE A 567 -11.19 -1.45 20.54
C ILE A 567 -12.42 -1.86 21.37
N ASN A 568 -13.20 -0.87 21.79
CA ASN A 568 -14.42 -1.11 22.57
C ASN A 568 -15.65 -1.29 21.67
N HIS A 569 -15.83 -0.39 20.70
CA HIS A 569 -16.88 -0.46 19.68
C HIS A 569 -16.58 0.46 18.48
N GLY A 570 -17.07 0.08 17.31
CA GLY A 570 -16.88 0.78 16.04
C GLY A 570 -16.75 -0.15 14.83
N SER A 571 -16.49 0.40 13.64
CA SER A 571 -16.34 -0.39 12.42
C SER A 571 -15.24 0.10 11.49
N ASP A 572 -14.86 -0.73 10.51
CA ASP A 572 -14.01 -0.35 9.38
C ASP A 572 -12.65 0.21 9.85
N MET A 573 -11.86 -0.61 10.54
CA MET A 573 -10.60 -0.18 11.12
C MET A 573 -9.43 -1.02 10.64
N VAL A 574 -8.32 -0.37 10.31
CA VAL A 574 -7.08 -1.04 9.92
C VAL A 574 -5.92 -0.55 10.79
N PHE A 575 -5.21 -1.51 11.37
CA PHE A 575 -4.00 -1.29 12.15
C PHE A 575 -2.87 -2.01 11.42
N SER A 576 -1.92 -1.25 10.86
CA SER A 576 -0.89 -1.81 9.99
C SER A 576 0.51 -1.45 10.45
N ASN A 577 1.42 -2.43 10.46
CA ASN A 577 2.81 -2.20 10.80
C ASN A 577 2.99 -1.47 12.15
N LEU A 578 2.31 -1.99 13.18
CA LEU A 578 2.50 -1.52 14.55
C LEU A 578 3.60 -2.34 15.23
N HIS A 579 4.45 -1.66 16.00
CA HIS A 579 5.40 -2.31 16.91
C HIS A 579 4.98 -2.07 18.35
N CYS A 580 4.54 -3.12 19.02
CA CYS A 580 4.04 -3.07 20.38
C CYS A 580 5.03 -3.77 21.31
N SER A 581 5.41 -3.14 22.44
CA SER A 581 6.26 -3.79 23.44
C SER A 581 5.88 -3.46 24.88
N GLY A 582 6.08 -4.42 25.79
CA GLY A 582 5.71 -4.33 27.21
C GLY A 582 4.19 -4.43 27.48
N SER A 583 3.41 -4.47 26.41
CA SER A 583 1.96 -4.23 26.39
C SER A 583 1.11 -5.43 26.85
N HIS A 584 -0.21 -5.30 26.76
CA HIS A 584 -1.18 -6.40 26.86
C HIS A 584 -1.69 -6.92 25.50
N GLY A 585 -1.05 -6.48 24.41
CA GLY A 585 -1.27 -7.00 23.07
C GLY A 585 -2.17 -6.14 22.19
N LEU A 586 -2.59 -6.72 21.08
CA LEU A 586 -3.56 -6.16 20.14
C LEU A 586 -4.95 -6.64 20.54
N SER A 587 -5.78 -5.73 21.06
CA SER A 587 -6.94 -6.11 21.86
C SER A 587 -8.28 -5.60 21.33
N LEU A 588 -9.30 -6.46 21.45
CA LEU A 588 -10.70 -6.08 21.39
C LEU A 588 -11.28 -6.21 22.81
N SER A 589 -11.97 -5.19 23.30
CA SER A 589 -12.65 -5.21 24.62
C SER A 589 -14.11 -4.81 24.51
N VAL A 590 -14.96 -5.74 24.10
CA VAL A 590 -16.32 -5.45 23.66
C VAL A 590 -17.34 -5.92 24.69
N GLY A 591 -18.44 -5.18 24.89
CA GLY A 591 -19.45 -5.53 25.89
C GLY A 591 -19.43 -4.65 27.15
N LEU A 592 -18.62 -3.58 27.19
CA LEU A 592 -18.55 -2.69 28.35
C LEU A 592 -19.88 -1.98 28.67
N SER A 593 -20.73 -1.75 27.67
CA SER A 593 -22.03 -1.13 27.89
C SER A 593 -23.00 -2.13 28.49
N LYS A 594 -23.60 -1.76 29.62
CA LYS A 594 -24.64 -2.56 30.30
C LYS A 594 -26.03 -2.41 29.69
N THR A 595 -26.20 -1.50 28.73
CA THR A 595 -27.54 -1.09 28.24
C THR A 595 -27.65 -0.91 26.74
N SER A 596 -26.55 -0.82 25.98
CA SER A 596 -26.58 -0.49 24.55
C SER A 596 -25.88 -1.56 23.73
N TYR A 597 -26.64 -2.19 22.83
CA TYR A 597 -26.11 -3.10 21.82
C TYR A 597 -25.10 -2.40 20.90
N ASP A 598 -25.46 -1.24 20.34
CA ASP A 598 -24.58 -0.52 19.40
C ASP A 598 -23.25 -0.06 20.02
N SER A 599 -23.24 0.17 21.35
CA SER A 599 -22.00 0.47 22.09
C SER A 599 -21.17 -0.78 22.42
N ASN A 600 -21.61 -1.95 21.97
CA ASN A 600 -20.97 -3.25 22.13
C ASN A 600 -20.80 -3.95 20.77
N VAL A 601 -20.72 -3.20 19.66
CA VAL A 601 -20.49 -3.76 18.32
C VAL A 601 -19.12 -3.37 17.80
N VAL A 602 -18.35 -4.37 17.37
CA VAL A 602 -17.14 -4.23 16.57
C VAL A 602 -17.31 -4.99 15.26
N SER A 603 -17.07 -4.33 14.12
CA SER A 603 -17.12 -5.01 12.82
C SER A 603 -16.03 -4.56 11.85
N ASN A 604 -15.61 -5.46 10.95
CA ASN A 604 -14.67 -5.15 9.86
C ASN A 604 -13.36 -4.51 10.37
N VAL A 605 -12.62 -5.26 11.19
CA VAL A 605 -11.35 -4.81 11.77
C VAL A 605 -10.20 -5.67 11.26
N THR A 606 -9.12 -5.05 10.79
CA THR A 606 -7.91 -5.74 10.37
C THR A 606 -6.69 -5.25 11.12
N PHE A 607 -5.97 -6.17 11.76
CA PHE A 607 -4.59 -5.97 12.18
C PHE A 607 -3.68 -6.68 11.17
N THR A 608 -2.73 -5.98 10.56
CA THR A 608 -1.83 -6.55 9.55
C THR A 608 -0.38 -6.13 9.75
N ASP A 609 0.54 -7.10 9.62
CA ASP A 609 1.99 -6.86 9.62
C ASP A 609 2.49 -6.23 10.93
N CYS A 610 1.83 -6.51 12.05
CA CYS A 610 2.19 -6.00 13.37
C CYS A 610 3.16 -6.95 14.09
N THR A 611 4.00 -6.38 14.94
CA THR A 611 4.92 -7.12 15.83
C THR A 611 4.58 -6.81 17.28
N VAL A 612 4.48 -7.84 18.12
CA VAL A 612 4.20 -7.74 19.56
C VAL A 612 5.28 -8.46 20.34
N GLU A 613 5.98 -7.72 21.21
CA GLU A 613 7.21 -8.19 21.86
C GLU A 613 7.22 -7.94 23.36
N ASN A 614 7.64 -8.91 24.15
CA ASN A 614 7.76 -8.78 25.61
C ASN A 614 6.45 -8.32 26.28
N SER A 615 5.32 -8.75 25.72
CA SER A 615 3.98 -8.37 26.14
C SER A 615 3.29 -9.50 26.92
N ALA A 616 2.27 -9.17 27.71
CA ALA A 616 1.46 -10.16 28.40
C ALA A 616 0.74 -11.08 27.40
N ASN A 617 0.11 -10.49 26.39
CA ASN A 617 -0.53 -11.22 25.31
C ASN A 617 -0.01 -10.75 23.94
N GLY A 618 -0.09 -11.63 22.95
CA GLY A 618 0.07 -11.24 21.55
C GLY A 618 -1.21 -10.62 21.01
N ILE A 619 -2.23 -11.47 20.83
CA ILE A 619 -3.59 -11.11 20.41
C ILE A 619 -4.55 -11.37 21.58
N HIS A 620 -5.46 -10.44 21.86
CA HIS A 620 -6.38 -10.55 22.98
C HIS A 620 -7.81 -10.07 22.66
N VAL A 621 -8.70 -11.00 22.37
CA VAL A 621 -10.12 -10.73 22.15
C VAL A 621 -10.88 -11.06 23.43
N LYS A 622 -11.41 -10.04 24.11
CA LYS A 622 -12.15 -10.17 25.36
C LYS A 622 -13.55 -9.59 25.22
N THR A 623 -14.57 -10.38 25.56
CA THR A 623 -15.96 -9.88 25.67
C THR A 623 -16.44 -9.89 27.12
N HIS A 624 -17.19 -8.86 27.50
CA HIS A 624 -17.66 -8.66 28.87
C HIS A 624 -18.97 -9.41 29.14
N ALA A 625 -18.90 -10.42 29.99
CA ALA A 625 -20.00 -11.27 30.44
C ALA A 625 -21.01 -10.52 31.33
N ASP A 626 -20.59 -9.42 31.99
CA ASP A 626 -21.45 -8.55 32.79
C ASP A 626 -22.06 -7.38 31.97
N GLY A 627 -21.86 -7.40 30.65
CA GLY A 627 -22.37 -6.45 29.68
C GLY A 627 -23.75 -6.78 29.11
N ALA A 628 -24.34 -5.83 28.39
CA ALA A 628 -25.47 -6.11 27.49
C ALA A 628 -25.02 -6.97 26.30
N THR A 629 -25.97 -7.34 25.45
CA THR A 629 -25.65 -8.02 24.19
C THR A 629 -24.83 -7.12 23.25
N GLY A 630 -24.14 -7.74 22.30
CA GLY A 630 -23.30 -7.06 21.31
C GLY A 630 -22.89 -8.00 20.18
N ALA A 631 -21.89 -7.62 19.40
CA ALA A 631 -21.28 -8.50 18.40
C ALA A 631 -19.83 -8.12 18.08
N ILE A 632 -19.02 -9.13 17.76
CA ILE A 632 -17.74 -8.97 17.07
C ILE A 632 -17.86 -9.72 15.73
N THR A 633 -17.75 -9.00 14.61
CA THR A 633 -17.85 -9.62 13.28
C THR A 633 -16.70 -9.21 12.36
N ASP A 634 -16.26 -10.12 11.50
CA ASP A 634 -15.31 -9.82 10.41
C ASP A 634 -14.00 -9.20 10.92
N VAL A 635 -13.32 -9.90 11.82
CA VAL A 635 -12.04 -9.46 12.37
C VAL A 635 -10.92 -10.31 11.82
N THR A 636 -9.89 -9.69 11.28
CA THR A 636 -8.71 -10.37 10.73
C THR A 636 -7.43 -9.93 11.45
N TYR A 637 -6.66 -10.89 11.94
CA TYR A 637 -5.27 -10.71 12.31
C TYR A 637 -4.39 -11.40 11.27
N LYS A 638 -3.54 -10.64 10.59
CA LYS A 638 -2.75 -11.13 9.46
C LYS A 638 -1.27 -10.79 9.62
N ASN A 639 -0.39 -11.75 9.35
CA ASN A 639 1.06 -11.57 9.41
C ASN A 639 1.52 -10.97 10.76
N ILE A 640 1.02 -11.52 11.86
CA ILE A 640 1.36 -11.04 13.20
C ILE A 640 2.57 -11.80 13.74
N LYS A 641 3.60 -11.07 14.15
CA LYS A 641 4.82 -11.63 14.73
C LYS A 641 4.87 -11.45 16.24
N LEU A 642 5.10 -12.55 16.96
CA LEU A 642 5.12 -12.58 18.42
C LEU A 642 6.52 -12.93 18.96
N SER A 643 6.98 -12.22 19.98
CA SER A 643 8.22 -12.58 20.69
C SER A 643 8.12 -12.30 22.19
N GLY A 644 8.68 -13.17 23.01
CA GLY A 644 8.77 -12.93 24.47
C GLY A 644 7.42 -12.81 25.19
N ILE A 645 6.33 -13.36 24.64
CA ILE A 645 4.99 -13.22 25.21
C ILE A 645 4.85 -14.00 26.53
N THR A 646 4.32 -13.37 27.59
CA THR A 646 4.43 -13.93 28.96
C THR A 646 3.18 -14.64 29.48
N LYS A 647 1.99 -14.42 28.92
CA LYS A 647 0.74 -15.10 29.32
C LYS A 647 0.13 -15.91 28.18
N TYR A 648 -0.31 -15.26 27.11
CA TYR A 648 -1.04 -15.91 26.01
C TYR A 648 -0.57 -15.42 24.65
N GLY A 649 -0.15 -16.32 23.76
CA GLY A 649 0.11 -15.95 22.37
C GLY A 649 -1.15 -15.39 21.70
N ILE A 650 -2.21 -16.20 21.69
CA ILE A 650 -3.57 -15.82 21.30
C ILE A 650 -4.50 -16.11 22.48
N ASN A 651 -5.27 -15.11 22.89
CA ASN A 651 -6.29 -15.21 23.91
C ASN A 651 -7.64 -14.74 23.35
N VAL A 652 -8.63 -15.64 23.28
CA VAL A 652 -10.02 -15.29 22.97
C VAL A 652 -10.91 -15.79 24.09
N GLN A 653 -11.63 -14.89 24.75
CA GLN A 653 -12.43 -15.25 25.91
C GLN A 653 -13.71 -14.39 26.06
N GLU A 654 -14.79 -15.04 26.45
CA GLU A 654 -16.12 -14.42 26.65
C GLU A 654 -16.57 -14.41 28.12
N ASP A 655 -15.62 -14.35 29.04
CA ASP A 655 -15.83 -14.44 30.49
C ASP A 655 -15.32 -13.21 31.27
N TYR A 656 -14.98 -12.12 30.58
CA TYR A 656 -14.46 -10.91 31.23
C TYR A 656 -15.56 -10.22 32.04
N ALA A 657 -15.19 -9.67 33.19
CA ALA A 657 -16.01 -8.70 33.92
C ALA A 657 -15.11 -7.56 34.42
N ASN A 658 -15.71 -6.52 34.99
CA ASN A 658 -14.94 -5.45 35.60
C ASN A 658 -14.08 -5.98 36.77
N GLY A 659 -12.78 -6.14 36.54
CA GLY A 659 -11.83 -6.74 37.48
C GLY A 659 -11.12 -8.01 36.97
N GLY A 660 -11.50 -8.56 35.81
CA GLY A 660 -10.81 -9.68 35.16
C GLY A 660 -11.73 -10.83 34.73
N SER A 661 -11.12 -11.95 34.35
CA SER A 661 -11.81 -13.19 34.01
C SER A 661 -12.65 -13.74 35.17
N THR A 662 -13.90 -14.08 34.89
CA THR A 662 -14.79 -14.76 35.84
C THR A 662 -14.68 -16.28 35.79
N GLY A 663 -14.10 -16.84 34.71
CA GLY A 663 -14.05 -18.27 34.42
C GLY A 663 -15.36 -18.83 33.85
N THR A 664 -16.41 -18.01 33.68
CA THR A 664 -17.71 -18.44 33.14
C THR A 664 -18.05 -17.64 31.89
N ALA A 665 -18.02 -18.29 30.73
CA ALA A 665 -18.34 -17.64 29.46
C ALA A 665 -19.85 -17.60 29.17
N VAL A 666 -20.36 -16.47 28.65
CA VAL A 666 -21.80 -16.21 28.51
C VAL A 666 -22.28 -16.10 27.05
N GLY A 667 -21.38 -15.80 26.09
CA GLY A 667 -21.75 -15.72 24.66
C GLY A 667 -22.73 -14.59 24.31
N ASN A 668 -22.90 -13.60 25.19
CA ASN A 668 -23.78 -12.43 25.00
C ASN A 668 -23.28 -11.49 23.88
N VAL A 669 -22.01 -11.58 23.52
CA VAL A 669 -21.38 -10.82 22.43
C VAL A 669 -20.76 -11.82 21.44
N PRO A 670 -21.54 -12.39 20.51
CA PRO A 670 -21.02 -13.41 19.62
C PRO A 670 -19.85 -12.91 18.77
N ILE A 671 -18.82 -13.74 18.67
CA ILE A 671 -17.62 -13.54 17.87
C ILE A 671 -17.72 -14.39 16.61
N THR A 672 -17.96 -13.74 15.48
CA THR A 672 -18.16 -14.39 14.18
C THR A 672 -17.10 -13.95 13.17
N ASN A 673 -16.64 -14.89 12.34
CA ASN A 673 -15.63 -14.62 11.32
C ASN A 673 -14.34 -13.97 11.87
N LEU A 674 -13.81 -14.49 12.98
CA LEU A 674 -12.49 -14.14 13.50
C LEU A 674 -11.42 -14.97 12.74
N GLN A 675 -10.65 -14.31 11.90
CA GLN A 675 -9.60 -14.91 11.08
C GLN A 675 -8.21 -14.63 11.65
N MET A 676 -7.40 -15.69 11.70
CA MET A 676 -5.97 -15.61 12.00
C MET A 676 -5.22 -16.15 10.78
N ILE A 677 -4.36 -15.32 10.18
CA ILE A 677 -3.64 -15.65 8.95
C ILE A 677 -2.16 -15.35 9.17
N ASN A 678 -1.30 -16.37 9.18
CA ASN A 678 0.14 -16.21 9.43
C ASN A 678 0.42 -15.50 10.76
N VAL A 679 -0.06 -16.06 11.86
CA VAL A 679 0.27 -15.59 13.21
C VAL A 679 1.38 -16.49 13.76
N GLU A 680 2.59 -15.96 13.86
CA GLU A 680 3.77 -16.76 14.18
C GLU A 680 4.63 -16.16 15.28
N GLY A 681 5.38 -16.99 15.99
CA GLY A 681 6.40 -16.50 16.91
C GLY A 681 6.68 -17.37 18.13
N THR A 682 7.12 -16.70 19.19
CA THR A 682 7.53 -17.34 20.46
C THR A 682 6.79 -16.77 21.66
N VAL A 683 6.42 -17.65 22.58
CA VAL A 683 5.95 -17.30 23.92
C VAL A 683 6.97 -17.83 24.95
N SER A 684 6.92 -17.31 26.17
CA SER A 684 7.74 -17.78 27.28
C SER A 684 7.32 -19.18 27.77
N SER A 685 8.21 -19.88 28.47
CA SER A 685 7.92 -21.21 29.02
C SER A 685 6.82 -21.24 30.09
N LYS A 686 6.41 -20.09 30.63
CA LYS A 686 5.27 -19.98 31.55
C LYS A 686 3.96 -19.63 30.85
N ALA A 687 4.01 -19.31 29.57
CA ALA A 687 2.86 -18.89 28.79
C ALA A 687 2.16 -20.10 28.14
N MET A 688 0.94 -19.83 27.67
CA MET A 688 0.15 -20.70 26.81
C MET A 688 0.17 -20.12 25.38
N ALA A 689 0.26 -20.98 24.36
CA ALA A 689 0.24 -20.53 22.98
C ALA A 689 -1.15 -20.02 22.58
N VAL A 690 -2.20 -20.81 22.82
CA VAL A 690 -3.59 -20.47 22.47
C VAL A 690 -4.56 -20.81 23.60
N TYR A 691 -5.36 -19.81 23.99
CA TYR A 691 -6.51 -19.95 24.89
C TYR A 691 -7.79 -19.50 24.18
N ILE A 692 -8.81 -20.36 24.16
CA ILE A 692 -10.13 -20.06 23.58
C ILE A 692 -11.23 -20.49 24.56
N LEU A 693 -11.97 -19.51 25.09
CA LEU A 693 -13.11 -19.74 25.98
C LEU A 693 -14.36 -19.02 25.46
N CYS A 694 -15.21 -19.77 24.76
CA CYS A 694 -16.47 -19.32 24.20
C CYS A 694 -17.67 -19.78 25.05
N GLY A 695 -18.68 -18.93 25.20
CA GLY A 695 -19.99 -19.29 25.72
C GLY A 695 -20.80 -20.07 24.69
N ASP A 696 -21.95 -20.59 25.10
CA ASP A 696 -22.84 -21.31 24.19
C ASP A 696 -23.34 -20.38 23.08
N GLY A 697 -23.17 -20.78 21.82
CA GLY A 697 -23.45 -19.95 20.64
C GLY A 697 -22.56 -18.72 20.46
N GLY A 698 -21.57 -18.51 21.32
CA GLY A 698 -20.74 -17.31 21.34
C GLY A 698 -19.70 -17.24 20.22
N CYS A 699 -19.22 -18.37 19.71
CA CYS A 699 -18.19 -18.40 18.66
C CYS A 699 -18.63 -19.18 17.43
N SER A 700 -18.42 -18.62 16.24
CA SER A 700 -18.70 -19.33 14.98
C SER A 700 -17.91 -18.82 13.78
N SER A 701 -17.75 -19.69 12.78
CA SER A 701 -17.20 -19.33 11.46
C SER A 701 -15.76 -18.81 11.48
N TRP A 702 -14.90 -19.33 12.36
CA TRP A 702 -13.47 -18.96 12.37
C TRP A 702 -12.68 -19.86 11.43
N ASN A 703 -11.85 -19.25 10.59
CA ASN A 703 -10.94 -19.95 9.67
C ASN A 703 -9.52 -19.44 9.89
N TRP A 704 -8.68 -20.28 10.48
CA TRP A 704 -7.32 -19.96 10.86
C TRP A 704 -6.35 -20.70 9.94
N SER A 705 -5.28 -20.01 9.53
CA SER A 705 -4.25 -20.58 8.67
C SER A 705 -2.88 -20.00 9.04
N GLY A 706 -1.84 -20.84 9.00
CA GLY A 706 -0.48 -20.39 9.32
C GLY A 706 -0.29 -19.91 10.76
N VAL A 707 -1.05 -20.44 11.72
CA VAL A 707 -0.84 -20.15 13.15
C VAL A 707 0.27 -21.06 13.69
N SER A 708 1.40 -20.50 14.11
CA SER A 708 2.59 -21.23 14.56
C SER A 708 3.27 -20.52 15.73
N ILE A 709 2.90 -20.91 16.96
CA ILE A 709 3.42 -20.30 18.19
C ILE A 709 4.17 -21.35 18.99
N SER A 710 5.45 -21.08 19.27
CA SER A 710 6.36 -22.03 19.92
C SER A 710 6.86 -21.52 21.28
N GLY A 711 7.51 -22.40 22.06
CA GLY A 711 8.09 -22.05 23.36
C GLY A 711 7.15 -22.11 24.56
N ALA A 712 5.86 -22.35 24.34
CA ALA A 712 4.87 -22.51 25.41
C ALA A 712 5.20 -23.71 26.31
N GLY A 713 5.15 -23.51 27.63
CA GLY A 713 5.23 -24.63 28.59
C GLY A 713 3.87 -25.06 29.13
N GLN A 714 2.80 -24.33 28.84
CA GLN A 714 1.42 -24.75 29.09
C GLN A 714 0.77 -25.25 27.80
N SER A 715 -0.01 -26.33 27.91
CA SER A 715 -0.84 -26.83 26.81
C SER A 715 -1.91 -25.80 26.42
N ASN A 716 -2.30 -25.78 25.15
CA ASN A 716 -3.46 -25.03 24.69
C ASN A 716 -4.71 -25.45 25.47
N ASN A 717 -5.64 -24.50 25.68
CA ASN A 717 -6.94 -24.78 26.28
C ASN A 717 -8.02 -24.08 25.48
N CYS A 718 -8.84 -24.88 24.81
CA CYS A 718 -9.87 -24.41 23.91
C CYS A 718 -11.17 -25.19 24.12
N ASN A 719 -12.29 -24.49 24.28
CA ASN A 719 -13.62 -25.12 24.22
C ASN A 719 -14.32 -24.90 22.86
N PHE A 720 -13.69 -24.14 21.97
CA PHE A 720 -14.08 -23.95 20.57
C PHE A 720 -12.86 -24.15 19.68
N THR A 721 -13.01 -24.88 18.57
CA THR A 721 -11.92 -25.18 17.64
C THR A 721 -12.15 -24.47 16.31
N PRO A 722 -11.29 -23.53 15.89
CA PRO A 722 -11.38 -22.88 14.58
C PRO A 722 -11.13 -23.88 13.45
N SER A 723 -11.73 -23.67 12.29
CA SER A 723 -11.34 -24.41 11.09
C SER A 723 -9.89 -24.11 10.74
N GLY A 724 -9.11 -25.13 10.36
CA GLY A 724 -7.70 -24.97 9.97
C GLY A 724 -6.70 -24.83 11.13
N PHE A 725 -7.15 -24.90 12.39
CA PHE A 725 -6.30 -24.94 13.57
C PHE A 725 -6.67 -26.12 14.48
N SER A 726 -5.65 -26.73 15.11
CA SER A 726 -5.87 -27.68 16.19
C SER A 726 -5.39 -27.04 17.48
N CYS A 727 -6.31 -26.88 18.41
CA CYS A 727 -5.94 -26.94 19.81
C CYS A 727 -5.48 -28.37 20.15
#